data_AF-A0A966A692-F1
#
_entry.id   AF-A0A966A692-F1
#
_cell.length_a   1.000
_cell.length_b   1.000
_cell.length_c   1.000
_cell.angle_alpha   90.00
_cell.angle_beta   90.00
_cell.angle_gamma   90.00
#
_symmetry.space_group_name_H-M   'P 1'
#
loop_
_entity.id
_entity.type
_entity.pdbx_description
1 polymer ?
#
loop_
_entity_poly.entity_id
_entity_poly.type
_entity_poly.pdbx_seq_one_letter_code
_entity_poly.pdbx_strand_id
1 'polypeptide(L)'
;MTDSRTKLPQLSLIGFCLALALAWFCYRPALGSSFELDDMQNLAGLARVEDFRTAVDFVLSGTAGPSGRPLALLSFLPQAESWETTPAAFLQVNILIHLLNAVVLAGCLLQLGKLRQIPAAQAAVVAAVAASAWVLMPLLATSSLLIVQRMTTLSATFVLLGLLSYLAARRGIDERPVRALTGMSVSLVIATGLAALCKESGLLLPVLVLVVESTLLERPDAINVRHWRVWKGLFLGLPLLVILVYLASRLPYSESLVQRRNFNAWERLLTEAKILWIYVYKAVLGMPAKLGIYQQPPEVLRNPFGAAALMSWLSWLALLIAAISWRRRFPLAAFAVLWFFAGHLIESTVVPLELYFEHRNYLPIIGPVFAISSALLLGSSVLRRAAVILVPTYLLLSAYFLHGFASLLGEPSLAARYWALQYPDSVRAVTNMASYQLAEEGPLRALQTIDNFVIRHPQHGYLRIQELNLLCLNSPAGDHGQVLDQLERELPEVDFTYTAGRMLSQLFDTAASRSCKGVDTARVAALAEILRSNPRYAGDALYNQFHHKLLAGIFRHRGEHAASIDHVERAISYYPTSELNMMMVTALGGLGHFDAAQEFIGDALKRGPVNPLKAVKWRHDLEELRAYIQELEASIQ
;
A
#
# COMPACT_ATOMS: atom_id res chain seq x y z
N MET A 1 52.12 -8.09 6.96
CA MET A 1 50.85 -7.97 7.72
C MET A 1 50.06 -6.68 7.43
N THR A 2 50.55 -5.75 6.61
CA THR A 2 49.86 -4.51 6.20
C THR A 2 48.92 -4.70 5.00
N ASP A 3 49.19 -5.69 4.14
CA ASP A 3 48.47 -5.93 2.88
C ASP A 3 47.08 -6.60 3.04
N SER A 4 46.82 -7.30 4.16
CA SER A 4 45.52 -7.94 4.40
C SER A 4 44.43 -6.98 4.92
N ARG A 5 44.81 -5.84 5.52
CA ARG A 5 43.86 -4.89 6.13
C ARG A 5 43.18 -3.98 5.11
N THR A 6 43.81 -3.70 3.98
CA THR A 6 43.28 -2.88 2.88
C THR A 6 42.46 -3.71 1.88
N LYS A 7 42.78 -5.00 1.72
CA LYS A 7 42.09 -5.92 0.79
C LYS A 7 40.67 -6.27 1.22
N LEU A 8 40.40 -6.44 2.52
CA LEU A 8 39.09 -6.88 3.00
C LEU A 8 37.94 -5.88 2.72
N PRO A 9 38.10 -4.56 2.93
CA PRO A 9 37.11 -3.57 2.49
C PRO A 9 36.86 -3.58 0.98
N GLN A 10 37.91 -3.71 0.17
CA GLN A 10 37.78 -3.77 -1.30
C GLN A 10 37.00 -5.01 -1.75
N LEU A 11 37.31 -6.18 -1.17
CA LEU A 11 36.58 -7.42 -1.44
C LEU A 11 35.11 -7.33 -1.00
N SER A 12 34.82 -6.68 0.13
CA SER A 12 33.43 -6.47 0.58
C SER A 12 32.65 -5.57 -0.37
N LEU A 13 33.29 -4.54 -0.92
CA LEU A 13 32.68 -3.66 -1.92
C LEU A 13 32.42 -4.40 -3.23
N ILE A 14 33.39 -5.17 -3.73
CA ILE A 14 33.22 -6.00 -4.94
C ILE A 14 32.08 -7.00 -4.74
N GLY A 15 32.06 -7.72 -3.62
CA GLY A 15 30.99 -8.66 -3.29
C GLY A 15 29.62 -8.00 -3.21
N PHE A 16 29.53 -6.78 -2.67
CA PHE A 16 28.29 -6.02 -2.66
C PHE A 16 27.86 -5.57 -4.06
N CYS A 17 28.77 -5.07 -4.89
CA CYS A 17 28.47 -4.73 -6.28
C CYS A 17 27.99 -5.95 -7.09
N LEU A 18 28.58 -7.12 -6.87
CA LEU A 18 28.12 -8.38 -7.46
C LEU A 18 26.71 -8.75 -6.99
N ALA A 19 26.39 -8.54 -5.71
CA ALA A 19 25.05 -8.78 -5.19
C ALA A 19 24.01 -7.82 -5.79
N LEU A 20 24.36 -6.55 -6.02
CA LEU A 20 23.48 -5.59 -6.72
C LEU A 20 23.26 -5.99 -8.19
N ALA A 21 24.31 -6.42 -8.89
CA ALA A 21 24.20 -6.92 -10.26
C ALA A 21 23.35 -8.21 -10.33
N LEU A 22 23.54 -9.12 -9.37
CA LEU A 22 22.72 -10.33 -9.23
C LEU A 22 21.26 -9.97 -8.95
N ALA A 23 20.98 -9.01 -8.06
CA ALA A 23 19.63 -8.56 -7.77
C ALA A 23 18.96 -8.00 -9.03
N TRP A 24 19.63 -7.12 -9.78
CA TRP A 24 19.13 -6.64 -11.07
C TRP A 24 18.77 -7.80 -12.01
N PHE A 25 19.67 -8.77 -12.16
CA PHE A 25 19.43 -9.95 -13.00
C PHE A 25 18.23 -10.78 -12.52
N CYS A 26 18.09 -10.99 -11.21
CA CYS A 26 16.96 -11.71 -10.62
C CYS A 26 15.63 -10.99 -10.85
N TYR A 27 15.58 -9.65 -10.76
CA TYR A 27 14.37 -8.86 -10.97
C TYR A 27 14.02 -8.66 -12.46
N ARG A 28 15.00 -8.72 -13.38
CA ARG A 28 14.82 -8.43 -14.81
C ARG A 28 13.65 -9.17 -15.50
N PRO A 29 13.37 -10.46 -15.24
CA PRO A 29 12.25 -11.15 -15.88
C PRO A 29 10.90 -10.48 -15.62
N ALA A 30 10.72 -9.86 -14.45
CA ALA A 30 9.47 -9.19 -14.10
C ALA A 30 9.17 -7.96 -14.97
N LEU A 31 10.10 -7.49 -15.80
CA LEU A 31 9.83 -6.41 -16.75
C LEU A 31 8.75 -6.79 -17.80
N GLY A 32 8.50 -8.09 -18.01
CA GLY A 32 7.38 -8.58 -18.83
C GLY A 32 6.02 -8.59 -18.11
N SER A 33 5.95 -8.10 -16.87
CA SER A 33 4.73 -8.14 -16.06
C SER A 33 3.65 -7.14 -16.52
N SER A 34 2.45 -7.31 -15.99
CA SER A 34 1.28 -6.46 -16.12
C SER A 34 1.16 -5.47 -14.97
N PHE A 35 0.25 -4.50 -15.11
CA PHE A 35 -0.23 -3.72 -13.97
C PHE A 35 -1.14 -4.61 -13.11
N GLU A 36 -0.91 -4.63 -11.81
CA GLU A 36 -1.58 -5.57 -10.89
C GLU A 36 -2.22 -4.83 -9.70
N LEU A 37 -3.24 -5.46 -9.10
CA LEU A 37 -3.86 -4.99 -7.86
C LEU A 37 -4.25 -3.50 -7.91
N ASP A 38 -3.60 -2.71 -7.05
CA ASP A 38 -3.89 -1.31 -6.76
C ASP A 38 -3.28 -0.35 -7.79
N ASP A 39 -2.51 -0.85 -8.76
CA ASP A 39 -1.87 -0.03 -9.80
C ASP A 39 -2.92 0.76 -10.58
N MET A 40 -3.93 0.05 -11.13
CA MET A 40 -5.00 0.66 -11.93
C MET A 40 -5.77 1.73 -11.17
N GLN A 41 -6.19 1.45 -9.93
CA GLN A 41 -7.00 2.40 -9.17
C GLN A 41 -6.24 3.67 -8.78
N ASN A 42 -4.94 3.55 -8.45
CA ASN A 42 -4.17 4.68 -7.94
C ASN A 42 -3.48 5.49 -9.05
N LEU A 43 -3.25 4.90 -10.21
CA LEU A 43 -2.47 5.52 -11.29
C LEU A 43 -3.29 5.81 -12.56
N ALA A 44 -4.58 5.43 -12.62
CA ALA A 44 -5.46 5.74 -13.76
C ALA A 44 -5.52 7.23 -14.14
N GLY A 45 -5.23 8.14 -13.20
CA GLY A 45 -5.15 9.57 -13.49
C GLY A 45 -4.02 9.96 -14.46
N LEU A 46 -2.99 9.11 -14.65
CA LEU A 46 -1.91 9.32 -15.61
C LEU A 46 -2.40 9.40 -17.05
N ALA A 47 -3.49 8.69 -17.39
CA ALA A 47 -4.09 8.71 -18.72
C ALA A 47 -4.58 10.10 -19.16
N ARG A 48 -4.74 11.04 -18.21
CA ARG A 48 -5.23 12.41 -18.46
C ARG A 48 -4.12 13.47 -18.37
N VAL A 49 -2.86 13.06 -18.19
CA VAL A 49 -1.74 14.00 -18.06
C VAL A 49 -1.24 14.37 -19.45
N GLU A 50 -1.55 15.60 -19.87
CA GLU A 50 -1.16 16.15 -21.18
C GLU A 50 -0.30 17.42 -21.04
N ASP A 51 -0.41 18.10 -19.90
CA ASP A 51 0.25 19.37 -19.64
C ASP A 51 0.61 19.54 -18.15
N PHE A 52 1.19 20.70 -17.81
CA PHE A 52 1.57 21.00 -16.42
C PHE A 52 0.38 21.02 -15.46
N ARG A 53 -0.79 21.48 -15.91
CA ARG A 53 -1.97 21.63 -15.05
C ARG A 53 -2.56 20.27 -14.69
N THR A 54 -2.80 19.44 -15.69
CA THR A 54 -3.26 18.05 -15.54
C THR A 54 -2.26 17.20 -14.74
N ALA A 55 -0.96 17.46 -14.87
CA ALA A 55 0.07 16.86 -14.04
C ALA A 55 -0.06 17.24 -12.55
N VAL A 56 -0.24 18.53 -12.23
CA VAL A 56 -0.48 18.99 -10.85
C VAL A 56 -1.77 18.38 -10.30
N ASP A 57 -2.80 18.30 -11.12
CA ASP A 57 -4.08 17.70 -10.76
C ASP A 57 -3.96 16.22 -10.40
N PHE A 58 -3.19 15.46 -11.16
CA PHE A 58 -2.87 14.07 -10.84
C PHE A 58 -2.17 13.97 -9.49
N VAL A 59 -1.14 14.77 -9.27
CA VAL A 59 -0.33 14.74 -8.04
C VAL A 59 -1.14 15.08 -6.78
N LEU A 60 -2.08 16.03 -6.86
CA LEU A 60 -2.87 16.48 -5.71
C LEU A 60 -4.18 15.70 -5.50
N SER A 61 -4.62 14.91 -6.48
CA SER A 61 -5.88 14.16 -6.42
C SER A 61 -5.77 12.77 -5.77
N GLY A 62 -4.60 12.40 -5.25
CA GLY A 62 -4.35 11.08 -4.68
C GLY A 62 -5.32 10.63 -3.58
N THR A 63 -5.69 9.35 -3.65
CA THR A 63 -6.68 8.71 -2.76
C THR A 63 -6.13 7.52 -1.96
N ALA A 64 -4.88 7.11 -2.21
CA ALA A 64 -4.22 5.95 -1.60
C ALA A 64 -4.04 6.03 -0.06
N GLY A 65 -4.26 7.20 0.54
CA GLY A 65 -4.15 7.44 1.98
C GLY A 65 -4.49 8.89 2.36
N PRO A 66 -4.51 9.22 3.66
CA PRO A 66 -4.91 10.55 4.15
C PRO A 66 -4.08 11.70 3.57
N SER A 67 -2.80 11.46 3.27
CA SER A 67 -1.92 12.49 2.69
C SER A 67 -2.13 12.68 1.19
N GLY A 68 -2.77 11.72 0.50
CA GLY A 68 -2.82 11.66 -0.97
C GLY A 68 -1.50 11.26 -1.64
N ARG A 69 -0.40 11.15 -0.88
CA ARG A 69 0.93 10.71 -1.33
C ARG A 69 1.48 11.50 -2.55
N PRO A 70 1.46 12.84 -2.52
CA PRO A 70 1.79 13.66 -3.69
C PRO A 70 3.23 13.46 -4.17
N LEU A 71 4.20 13.24 -3.29
CA LEU A 71 5.59 13.04 -3.70
C LEU A 71 5.78 11.68 -4.40
N ALA A 72 5.01 10.67 -4.02
CA ALA A 72 5.02 9.41 -4.74
C ALA A 72 4.32 9.54 -6.11
N LEU A 73 3.16 10.19 -6.18
CA LEU A 73 2.46 10.44 -7.45
C LEU A 73 3.33 11.25 -8.42
N LEU A 74 4.01 12.29 -7.92
CA LEU A 74 4.97 13.08 -8.71
C LEU A 74 6.03 12.20 -9.36
N SER A 75 6.50 11.16 -8.67
CA SER A 75 7.53 10.26 -9.19
C SER A 75 7.08 9.40 -10.37
N PHE A 76 5.76 9.29 -10.62
CA PHE A 76 5.19 8.53 -11.74
C PHE A 76 4.99 9.35 -13.01
N LEU A 77 4.95 10.69 -12.91
CA LEU A 77 4.77 11.57 -14.08
C LEU A 77 5.76 11.31 -15.22
N PRO A 78 7.06 11.01 -14.98
CA PRO A 78 7.99 10.75 -16.09
C PRO A 78 7.66 9.48 -16.89
N GLN A 79 6.70 8.66 -16.46
CA GLN A 79 6.21 7.48 -17.18
C GLN A 79 4.75 7.65 -17.65
N ALA A 80 4.19 8.87 -17.65
CA ALA A 80 2.80 9.10 -18.04
C ALA A 80 2.46 8.55 -19.43
N GLU A 81 3.33 8.77 -20.43
CA GLU A 81 3.16 8.24 -21.80
C GLU A 81 3.22 6.70 -21.88
N SER A 82 3.86 6.06 -20.90
CA SER A 82 3.96 4.59 -20.80
C SER A 82 2.78 3.96 -20.06
N TRP A 83 1.87 4.76 -19.52
CA TRP A 83 0.71 4.29 -18.77
C TRP A 83 -0.17 3.38 -19.64
N GLU A 84 -0.68 2.30 -19.07
CA GLU A 84 -1.47 1.23 -19.73
C GLU A 84 -0.78 0.46 -20.87
N THR A 85 0.33 0.94 -21.41
CA THR A 85 1.02 0.33 -22.57
C THR A 85 2.29 -0.41 -22.19
N THR A 86 3.11 0.16 -21.30
CA THR A 86 4.48 -0.33 -21.04
C THR A 86 4.79 -0.40 -19.54
N PRO A 87 4.32 -1.46 -18.82
CA PRO A 87 4.62 -1.67 -17.40
C PRO A 87 6.12 -1.69 -17.09
N ALA A 88 6.94 -2.18 -18.02
CA ALA A 88 8.39 -2.25 -17.90
C ALA A 88 9.04 -0.90 -17.54
N ALA A 89 8.54 0.21 -18.10
CA ALA A 89 9.08 1.56 -17.83
C ALA A 89 8.95 1.93 -16.34
N PHE A 90 7.86 1.51 -15.70
CA PHE A 90 7.61 1.74 -14.29
C PHE A 90 8.44 0.84 -13.39
N LEU A 91 8.51 -0.44 -13.75
CA LEU A 91 9.22 -1.47 -12.98
C LEU A 91 10.73 -1.25 -12.98
N GLN A 92 11.31 -0.80 -14.09
CA GLN A 92 12.74 -0.43 -14.15
C GLN A 92 13.09 0.62 -13.08
N VAL A 93 12.29 1.68 -12.97
CA VAL A 93 12.51 2.73 -11.95
C VAL A 93 12.34 2.17 -10.54
N ASN A 94 11.35 1.32 -10.29
CA ASN A 94 11.16 0.69 -8.98
C ASN A 94 12.37 -0.17 -8.57
N ILE A 95 12.88 -0.98 -9.50
CA ILE A 95 14.05 -1.83 -9.27
C ILE A 95 15.28 -0.94 -8.99
N LEU A 96 15.48 0.14 -9.74
CA LEU A 96 16.59 1.08 -9.49
C LEU A 96 16.48 1.74 -8.11
N ILE A 97 15.28 2.14 -7.69
CA ILE A 97 15.03 2.67 -6.33
C ILE A 97 15.34 1.60 -5.27
N HIS A 98 15.01 0.33 -5.53
CA HIS A 98 15.34 -0.76 -4.61
C HIS A 98 16.85 -0.98 -4.46
N LEU A 99 17.60 -0.97 -5.58
CA LEU A 99 19.06 -1.06 -5.56
C LEU A 99 19.70 0.15 -4.87
N LEU A 100 19.18 1.37 -5.11
CA LEU A 100 19.61 2.58 -4.41
C LEU A 100 19.40 2.45 -2.90
N ASN A 101 18.23 1.94 -2.48
CA ASN A 101 17.95 1.70 -1.07
C ASN A 101 18.94 0.73 -0.42
N ALA A 102 19.35 -0.32 -1.13
CA ALA A 102 20.38 -1.23 -0.64
C ALA A 102 21.74 -0.53 -0.44
N VAL A 103 22.13 0.36 -1.36
CA VAL A 103 23.36 1.18 -1.24
C VAL A 103 23.29 2.11 -0.03
N VAL A 104 22.18 2.84 0.13
CA VAL A 104 21.99 3.76 1.26
C VAL A 104 21.95 2.98 2.57
N LEU A 105 21.31 1.81 2.60
CA LEU A 105 21.29 0.91 3.74
C LEU A 105 22.70 0.45 4.12
N ALA A 106 23.51 -0.02 3.16
CA ALA A 106 24.91 -0.37 3.42
C ALA A 106 25.68 0.81 4.02
N GLY A 107 25.43 2.03 3.53
CA GLY A 107 25.93 3.27 4.12
C GLY A 107 25.52 3.46 5.58
N CYS A 108 24.24 3.31 5.91
CA CYS A 108 23.72 3.41 7.28
C CYS A 108 24.38 2.41 8.22
N LEU A 109 24.44 1.15 7.82
CA LEU A 109 25.01 0.06 8.61
C LEU A 109 26.52 0.24 8.84
N LEU A 110 27.25 0.76 7.83
CA LEU A 110 28.66 1.10 7.97
C LEU A 110 28.86 2.26 8.97
N GLN A 111 28.02 3.30 8.94
CA GLN A 111 28.09 4.40 9.91
C GLN A 111 27.76 3.93 11.33
N LEU A 112 26.76 3.05 11.48
CA LEU A 112 26.44 2.42 12.77
C LEU A 112 27.63 1.61 13.29
N GLY A 113 28.27 0.80 12.45
CA GLY A 113 29.46 0.04 12.84
C GLY A 113 30.59 0.94 13.34
N LYS A 114 30.82 2.08 12.67
CA LYS A 114 31.81 3.09 13.09
C LYS A 114 31.45 3.73 14.44
N LEU A 115 30.19 4.11 14.65
CA LEU A 115 29.71 4.66 15.93
C LEU A 115 29.80 3.64 17.07
N ARG A 116 29.66 2.35 16.77
CA ARG A 116 29.86 1.23 17.68
C ARG A 116 31.33 0.84 17.87
N GLN A 117 32.26 1.58 17.29
CA GLN A 117 33.71 1.33 17.33
C GLN A 117 34.12 -0.06 16.80
N ILE A 118 33.33 -0.64 15.90
CA ILE A 118 33.67 -1.89 15.22
C ILE A 118 34.81 -1.60 14.23
N PRO A 119 35.84 -2.47 14.15
CA PRO A 119 36.92 -2.30 13.16
C PRO A 119 36.38 -2.08 11.75
N ALA A 120 36.90 -1.08 11.04
CA ALA A 120 36.34 -0.60 9.78
C ALA A 120 36.12 -1.71 8.73
N ALA A 121 37.05 -2.66 8.61
CA ALA A 121 36.93 -3.78 7.69
C ALA A 121 35.80 -4.76 8.07
N GLN A 122 35.62 -5.02 9.37
CA GLN A 122 34.52 -5.85 9.86
C GLN A 122 33.17 -5.16 9.67
N ALA A 123 33.10 -3.86 9.98
CA ALA A 123 31.89 -3.06 9.75
C ALA A 123 31.49 -3.04 8.27
N ALA A 124 32.46 -2.95 7.36
CA ALA A 124 32.22 -3.00 5.92
C ALA A 124 31.67 -4.36 5.46
N VAL A 125 32.25 -5.47 5.94
CA VAL A 125 31.75 -6.82 5.62
C VAL A 125 30.34 -7.04 6.15
N VAL A 126 30.06 -6.66 7.40
CA VAL A 126 28.71 -6.78 7.99
C VAL A 126 27.69 -5.95 7.22
N ALA A 127 28.02 -4.69 6.89
CA ALA A 127 27.15 -3.81 6.13
C ALA A 127 26.86 -4.38 4.73
N ALA A 128 27.89 -4.86 4.03
CA ALA A 128 27.76 -5.48 2.71
C ALA A 128 26.89 -6.74 2.78
N VAL A 129 27.16 -7.68 3.70
CA VAL A 129 26.40 -8.93 3.82
C VAL A 129 24.95 -8.66 4.21
N ALA A 130 24.68 -7.78 5.18
CA ALA A 130 23.31 -7.45 5.59
C ALA A 130 22.52 -6.77 4.46
N ALA A 131 23.13 -5.83 3.73
CA ALA A 131 22.49 -5.17 2.60
C ALA A 131 22.27 -6.14 1.41
N SER A 132 23.22 -7.03 1.13
CA SER A 132 23.06 -8.10 0.13
C SER A 132 21.94 -9.08 0.48
N ALA A 133 21.88 -9.50 1.74
CA ALA A 133 20.81 -10.38 2.23
C ALA A 133 19.43 -9.71 2.13
N TRP A 134 19.36 -8.40 2.41
CA TRP A 134 18.14 -7.63 2.30
C TRP A 134 17.71 -7.42 0.84
N VAL A 135 18.60 -7.01 -0.06
CA VAL A 135 18.23 -6.69 -1.46
C VAL A 135 17.85 -7.91 -2.29
N LEU A 136 18.40 -9.08 -1.97
CA LEU A 136 18.05 -10.34 -2.65
C LEU A 136 16.84 -11.05 -2.03
N MET A 137 16.27 -10.53 -0.94
CA MET A 137 15.23 -11.21 -0.17
C MET A 137 13.90 -11.28 -0.96
N PRO A 138 13.39 -12.49 -1.27
CA PRO A 138 12.14 -12.64 -2.04
C PRO A 138 10.92 -11.96 -1.39
N LEU A 139 10.88 -11.91 -0.05
CA LEU A 139 9.83 -11.23 0.71
C LEU A 139 9.65 -9.76 0.30
N LEU A 140 10.71 -9.11 -0.19
CA LEU A 140 10.68 -7.69 -0.55
C LEU A 140 10.26 -7.46 -2.00
N ALA A 141 10.13 -8.53 -2.82
CA ALA A 141 9.86 -8.43 -4.24
C ALA A 141 8.59 -7.63 -4.53
N THR A 142 7.51 -7.86 -3.77
CA THR A 142 6.23 -7.15 -3.93
C THR A 142 6.30 -5.65 -3.62
N SER A 143 7.35 -5.18 -2.93
CA SER A 143 7.56 -3.74 -2.70
C SER A 143 8.05 -3.04 -3.98
N SER A 144 8.77 -3.77 -4.83
CA SER A 144 9.38 -3.24 -6.06
C SER A 144 8.60 -3.63 -7.31
N LEU A 145 7.93 -4.80 -7.29
CA LEU A 145 7.24 -5.37 -8.45
C LEU A 145 5.75 -5.05 -8.52
N LEU A 146 5.12 -4.57 -7.43
CA LEU A 146 3.84 -3.88 -7.54
C LEU A 146 4.15 -2.41 -7.85
N ILE A 147 3.69 -1.92 -9.01
CA ILE A 147 4.16 -0.63 -9.54
C ILE A 147 3.85 0.51 -8.56
N VAL A 148 2.63 0.54 -8.03
CA VAL A 148 2.15 1.53 -7.04
C VAL A 148 2.96 1.51 -5.74
N GLN A 149 3.58 0.37 -5.40
CA GLN A 149 4.43 0.25 -4.21
C GLN A 149 5.78 0.96 -4.34
N ARG A 150 6.05 1.67 -5.45
CA ARG A 150 7.03 2.77 -5.49
C ARG A 150 6.84 3.74 -4.32
N MET A 151 5.60 3.95 -3.88
CA MET A 151 5.28 4.70 -2.66
C MET A 151 6.07 4.20 -1.44
N THR A 152 6.13 2.87 -1.26
CA THR A 152 6.85 2.21 -0.16
C THR A 152 8.37 2.33 -0.33
N THR A 153 8.90 2.02 -1.51
CA THR A 153 10.35 2.01 -1.74
C THR A 153 10.95 3.43 -1.74
N LEU A 154 10.23 4.42 -2.26
CA LEU A 154 10.64 5.83 -2.23
C LEU A 154 10.52 6.44 -0.84
N SER A 155 9.46 6.11 -0.09
CA SER A 155 9.38 6.50 1.34
C SER A 155 10.56 5.95 2.12
N ALA A 156 10.90 4.67 1.90
CA ALA A 156 12.08 4.06 2.50
C ALA A 156 13.40 4.73 2.08
N THR A 157 13.52 5.23 0.85
CA THR A 157 14.70 6.02 0.43
C THR A 157 14.88 7.25 1.31
N PHE A 158 13.82 8.02 1.54
CA PHE A 158 13.89 9.18 2.41
C PHE A 158 14.14 8.80 3.88
N VAL A 159 13.54 7.71 4.38
CA VAL A 159 13.84 7.19 5.73
C VAL A 159 15.32 6.81 5.87
N LEU A 160 15.87 6.06 4.90
CA LEU A 160 17.26 5.60 4.95
C LEU A 160 18.26 6.76 4.75
N LEU A 161 17.98 7.71 3.86
CA LEU A 161 18.80 8.93 3.71
C LEU A 161 18.74 9.80 4.98
N GLY A 162 17.56 9.91 5.60
CA GLY A 162 17.37 10.59 6.87
C GLY A 162 18.16 9.93 8.00
N LEU A 163 18.17 8.60 8.05
CA LEU A 163 18.99 7.84 9.00
C LEU A 163 20.49 8.01 8.72
N LEU A 164 20.91 7.93 7.46
CA LEU A 164 22.32 8.08 7.07
C LEU A 164 22.85 9.47 7.46
N SER A 165 22.10 10.52 7.11
CA SER A 165 22.41 11.91 7.44
C SER A 165 22.38 12.15 8.95
N TYR A 166 21.43 11.56 9.67
CA TYR A 166 21.38 11.59 11.13
C TYR A 166 22.64 10.98 11.75
N LEU A 167 23.03 9.78 11.31
CA LEU A 167 24.20 9.08 11.82
C LEU A 167 25.50 9.82 11.47
N ALA A 168 25.58 10.43 10.28
CA ALA A 168 26.71 11.25 9.88
C ALA A 168 26.87 12.48 10.78
N ALA A 169 25.78 13.20 11.08
CA ALA A 169 25.79 14.31 12.02
C ALA A 169 26.13 13.86 13.45
N ARG A 170 25.57 12.72 13.89
CA ARG A 170 25.78 12.13 15.22
C ARG A 170 27.24 11.77 15.52
N ARG A 171 28.07 11.52 14.50
CA ARG A 171 29.51 11.21 14.67
C ARG A 171 30.33 12.39 15.17
N GLY A 172 29.99 13.62 14.78
CA GLY A 172 30.71 14.82 15.18
C GLY A 172 30.21 15.45 16.48
N ILE A 173 29.35 14.77 17.24
CA ILE A 173 28.64 15.37 18.36
C ILE A 173 29.55 15.76 19.53
N ASP A 174 30.62 14.99 19.76
CA ASP A 174 31.53 15.27 20.87
C ASP A 174 32.53 16.39 20.51
N GLU A 175 32.77 16.62 19.22
CA GLU A 175 33.63 17.71 18.74
C GLU A 175 32.85 19.03 18.54
N ARG A 176 31.65 18.96 17.94
CA ARG A 176 30.83 20.12 17.56
C ARG A 176 29.34 19.87 17.89
N PRO A 177 28.95 19.87 19.17
CA PRO A 177 27.64 19.42 19.62
C PRO A 177 26.46 20.19 19.03
N VAL A 178 26.56 21.53 18.93
CA VAL A 178 25.48 22.36 18.35
C VAL A 178 25.26 22.01 16.88
N ARG A 179 26.35 21.96 16.08
CA ARG A 179 26.26 21.62 14.65
C ARG A 179 25.71 20.20 14.45
N ALA A 180 26.13 19.25 15.27
CA ALA A 180 25.64 17.88 15.23
C ALA A 180 24.14 17.80 15.57
N LEU A 181 23.70 18.43 16.67
CA LEU A 181 22.28 18.46 17.05
C LEU A 181 21.41 19.13 16.00
N THR A 182 21.87 20.25 15.41
CA THR A 182 21.15 20.90 14.30
C THR A 182 21.06 19.96 13.11
N GLY A 183 22.17 19.34 12.68
CA GLY A 183 22.18 18.39 11.57
C GLY A 183 21.27 17.18 11.80
N MET A 184 21.29 16.61 13.01
CA MET A 184 20.40 15.53 13.41
C MET A 184 18.92 15.93 13.35
N SER A 185 18.60 17.13 13.87
CA SER A 185 17.22 17.64 13.92
C SER A 185 16.68 17.95 12.52
N VAL A 186 17.47 18.64 11.69
CA VAL A 186 17.12 18.96 10.30
C VAL A 186 16.94 17.69 9.49
N SER A 187 17.83 16.71 9.65
CA SER A 187 17.73 15.41 8.99
C SER A 187 16.41 14.70 9.34
N LEU A 188 16.05 14.64 10.62
CA LEU A 188 14.79 14.04 11.06
C LEU A 188 13.58 14.75 10.45
N VAL A 189 13.48 16.07 10.61
CA VAL A 189 12.29 16.82 10.18
C VAL A 189 12.09 16.74 8.67
N ILE A 190 13.14 17.00 7.88
CA ILE A 190 13.04 17.03 6.42
C ILE A 190 12.78 15.62 5.89
N ALA A 191 13.56 14.62 6.32
CA ALA A 191 13.42 13.26 5.81
C ALA A 191 12.09 12.62 6.21
N THR A 192 11.61 12.85 7.44
CA THR A 192 10.28 12.39 7.86
C THR A 192 9.18 13.04 7.02
N GLY A 193 9.27 14.35 6.76
CA GLY A 193 8.31 15.06 5.91
C GLY A 193 8.27 14.49 4.50
N LEU A 194 9.43 14.36 3.83
CA LEU A 194 9.52 13.79 2.48
C LEU A 194 9.03 12.33 2.44
N ALA A 195 9.44 11.51 3.40
CA ALA A 195 9.01 10.11 3.48
C ALA A 195 7.49 10.00 3.66
N ALA A 196 6.87 10.85 4.50
CA ALA A 196 5.44 10.88 4.76
C ALA A 196 4.60 11.33 3.54
N LEU A 197 5.16 12.21 2.70
CA LEU A 197 4.56 12.60 1.43
C LEU A 197 4.61 11.49 0.36
N CYS A 198 5.44 10.46 0.55
CA CYS A 198 5.42 9.24 -0.26
C CYS A 198 4.49 8.18 0.32
N LYS A 199 4.54 7.97 1.64
CA LYS A 199 3.74 6.96 2.35
C LYS A 199 3.71 7.24 3.85
N GLU A 200 2.59 6.95 4.51
CA GLU A 200 2.37 7.23 5.93
C GLU A 200 3.39 6.52 6.86
N SER A 201 3.92 5.36 6.45
CA SER A 201 4.98 4.66 7.19
C SER A 201 6.28 5.46 7.31
N GLY A 202 6.50 6.47 6.45
CA GLY A 202 7.62 7.40 6.56
C GLY A 202 7.64 8.22 7.86
N LEU A 203 6.49 8.37 8.53
CA LEU A 203 6.37 8.99 9.85
C LEU A 203 7.14 8.25 10.95
N LEU A 204 7.56 7.00 10.69
CA LEU A 204 8.25 6.16 11.67
C LEU A 204 9.75 6.45 11.78
N LEU A 205 10.37 7.27 10.93
CA LEU A 205 11.80 7.59 11.01
C LEU A 205 12.25 8.04 12.43
N PRO A 206 11.56 8.96 13.14
CA PRO A 206 11.96 9.34 14.49
C PRO A 206 11.87 8.17 15.48
N VAL A 207 10.90 7.27 15.31
CA VAL A 207 10.75 6.06 16.15
C VAL A 207 11.88 5.06 15.85
N LEU A 208 12.25 4.88 14.58
CA LEU A 208 13.38 4.03 14.19
C LEU A 208 14.71 4.58 14.75
N VAL A 209 14.91 5.90 14.74
CA VAL A 209 16.06 6.55 15.37
C VAL A 209 16.01 6.41 16.90
N LEU A 210 14.83 6.47 17.53
CA LEU A 210 14.68 6.17 18.96
C LEU A 210 15.15 4.76 19.30
N VAL A 211 14.83 3.78 18.47
CA VAL A 211 15.31 2.40 18.64
C VAL A 211 16.84 2.36 18.55
N VAL A 212 17.44 2.98 17.55
CA VAL A 212 18.91 3.06 17.40
C VAL A 212 19.57 3.69 18.64
N GLU A 213 19.08 4.86 19.08
CA GLU A 213 19.63 5.61 20.23
C GLU A 213 19.38 4.95 21.59
N SER A 214 18.38 4.07 21.70
CA SER A 214 18.05 3.37 22.96
C SER A 214 18.70 2.00 23.10
N THR A 215 19.22 1.44 21.99
CA THR A 215 19.81 0.10 21.95
C THR A 215 21.27 0.09 21.53
N LEU A 216 21.60 0.73 20.41
CA LEU A 216 22.93 0.63 19.81
C LEU A 216 23.85 1.79 20.20
N LEU A 217 23.31 2.99 20.44
CA LEU A 217 24.16 4.15 20.72
C LEU A 217 24.17 4.53 22.19
N GLU A 218 25.29 5.09 22.64
CA GLU A 218 25.44 5.66 23.97
C GLU A 218 25.12 7.15 23.97
N ARG A 219 24.91 7.71 25.16
CA ARG A 219 24.71 9.16 25.30
C ARG A 219 26.01 9.89 24.92
N PRO A 220 25.96 10.98 24.13
CA PRO A 220 27.11 11.87 23.93
C PRO A 220 27.63 12.44 25.26
N ASP A 221 28.95 12.50 25.43
CA ASP A 221 29.54 13.07 26.64
C ASP A 221 29.53 14.59 26.61
N ALA A 222 29.69 15.19 25.43
CA ALA A 222 29.71 16.64 25.25
C ALA A 222 28.36 17.34 25.52
N ILE A 223 27.26 16.59 25.67
CA ILE A 223 25.92 17.15 25.88
C ILE A 223 25.42 16.82 27.28
N ASN A 224 25.03 17.86 28.02
CA ASN A 224 24.40 17.69 29.34
C ASN A 224 23.19 16.74 29.27
N VAL A 225 23.09 15.86 30.26
CA VAL A 225 22.04 14.82 30.33
C VAL A 225 20.63 15.41 30.21
N ARG A 226 20.35 16.60 30.77
CA ARG A 226 19.05 17.27 30.67
C ARG A 226 18.76 17.69 29.23
N HIS A 227 19.71 18.36 28.56
CA HIS A 227 19.54 18.77 27.16
C HIS A 227 19.36 17.57 26.23
N TRP A 228 20.12 16.50 26.44
CA TRP A 228 19.96 15.27 25.68
C TRP A 228 18.58 14.63 25.87
N ARG A 229 18.07 14.58 27.11
CA ARG A 229 16.71 14.07 27.38
C ARG A 229 15.64 14.94 26.74
N VAL A 230 15.75 16.27 26.82
CA VAL A 230 14.80 17.19 26.19
C VAL A 230 14.81 17.01 24.67
N TRP A 231 16.00 16.98 24.06
CA TRP A 231 16.12 16.76 22.62
C TRP A 231 15.50 15.42 22.18
N LYS A 232 15.83 14.32 22.86
CA LYS A 232 15.20 13.01 22.58
C LYS A 232 13.70 13.02 22.82
N GLY A 233 13.23 13.67 23.88
CA GLY A 233 11.81 13.80 24.19
C GLY A 233 11.07 14.54 23.08
N LEU A 234 11.61 15.67 22.62
CA LEU A 234 10.99 16.51 21.60
C LEU A 234 11.04 15.86 20.20
N PHE A 235 12.20 15.37 19.77
CA PHE A 235 12.38 14.91 18.39
C PHE A 235 12.06 13.44 18.17
N LEU A 236 12.06 12.60 19.22
CA LEU A 236 11.85 11.16 19.09
C LEU A 236 10.66 10.67 19.92
N GLY A 237 10.52 11.16 21.16
CA GLY A 237 9.44 10.77 22.08
C GLY A 237 8.08 11.36 21.70
N LEU A 238 8.02 12.65 21.37
CA LEU A 238 6.78 13.33 21.00
C LEU A 238 6.20 12.77 19.69
N PRO A 239 6.96 12.54 18.61
CA PRO A 239 6.41 11.86 17.42
C PRO A 239 5.87 10.47 17.73
N LEU A 240 6.57 9.68 18.56
CA LEU A 240 6.04 8.39 19.00
C LEU A 240 4.71 8.55 19.76
N LEU A 241 4.63 9.49 20.70
CA LEU A 241 3.40 9.76 21.44
C LEU A 241 2.25 10.17 20.51
N VAL A 242 2.50 11.06 19.54
CA VAL A 242 1.50 11.49 18.54
C VAL A 242 0.99 10.29 17.73
N ILE A 243 1.89 9.41 17.27
CA ILE A 243 1.52 8.19 16.54
C ILE A 243 0.67 7.28 17.45
N LEU A 244 1.07 7.06 18.70
CA LEU A 244 0.32 6.21 19.63
C LEU A 244 -1.06 6.78 19.96
N VAL A 245 -1.18 8.08 20.16
CA VAL A 245 -2.47 8.77 20.37
C VAL A 245 -3.35 8.65 19.13
N TYR A 246 -2.79 8.85 17.94
CA TYR A 246 -3.52 8.66 16.68
C TYR A 246 -4.04 7.23 16.54
N LEU A 247 -3.18 6.23 16.77
CA LEU A 247 -3.58 4.81 16.70
C LEU A 247 -4.66 4.47 17.73
N ALA A 248 -4.53 4.96 18.97
CA ALA A 248 -5.52 4.78 20.00
C ALA A 248 -6.87 5.41 19.63
N SER A 249 -6.87 6.58 18.96
CA SER A 249 -8.10 7.25 18.52
C SER A 249 -8.86 6.50 17.41
N ARG A 250 -8.27 5.45 16.82
CA ARG A 250 -8.93 4.59 15.83
C ARG A 250 -9.70 3.43 16.47
N LEU A 251 -9.69 3.31 17.79
CA LEU A 251 -10.37 2.26 18.55
C LEU A 251 -11.60 2.80 19.30
N PRO A 252 -12.71 2.04 19.37
CA PRO A 252 -12.99 0.80 18.62
C PRO A 252 -13.33 1.08 17.14
N TYR A 253 -13.37 0.04 16.32
CA TYR A 253 -13.86 0.16 14.95
C TYR A 253 -15.37 0.43 14.94
N SER A 254 -15.83 1.24 13.99
CA SER A 254 -17.25 1.41 13.72
C SER A 254 -17.87 0.11 13.22
N GLU A 255 -19.17 -0.07 13.45
CA GLU A 255 -19.90 -1.27 13.02
C GLU A 255 -19.78 -1.49 11.50
N SER A 256 -19.98 -0.43 10.71
CA SER A 256 -19.80 -0.45 9.25
C SER A 256 -18.41 -0.91 8.83
N LEU A 257 -17.37 -0.55 9.58
CA LEU A 257 -16.00 -0.97 9.30
C LEU A 257 -15.78 -2.45 9.61
N VAL A 258 -16.37 -2.94 10.71
CA VAL A 258 -16.32 -4.36 11.09
C VAL A 258 -17.06 -5.21 10.06
N GLN A 259 -18.24 -4.78 9.61
CA GLN A 259 -19.00 -5.48 8.56
C GLN A 259 -18.21 -5.53 7.24
N ARG A 260 -17.57 -4.42 6.84
CA ARG A 260 -16.73 -4.35 5.64
C ARG A 260 -15.46 -5.21 5.70
N ARG A 261 -14.78 -5.23 6.85
CA ARG A 261 -13.50 -5.94 7.03
C ARG A 261 -13.67 -7.38 7.50
N ASN A 262 -14.84 -7.74 8.03
CA ASN A 262 -15.13 -9.01 8.70
C ASN A 262 -14.25 -9.28 9.94
N PHE A 263 -13.65 -8.23 10.51
CA PHE A 263 -12.91 -8.29 11.77
C PHE A 263 -12.96 -6.95 12.50
N ASN A 264 -12.91 -6.99 13.83
CA ASN A 264 -12.72 -5.84 14.68
C ASN A 264 -11.22 -5.57 14.96
N ALA A 265 -10.93 -4.48 15.67
CA ALA A 265 -9.55 -4.08 15.94
C ALA A 265 -8.77 -5.07 16.81
N TRP A 266 -9.44 -5.73 17.77
CA TRP A 266 -8.83 -6.72 18.64
C TRP A 266 -8.51 -8.02 17.88
N GLU A 267 -9.45 -8.50 17.07
CA GLU A 267 -9.25 -9.66 16.19
C GLU A 267 -8.10 -9.39 15.20
N ARG A 268 -8.01 -8.17 14.67
CA ARG A 268 -6.86 -7.74 13.86
C ARG A 268 -5.55 -7.84 14.64
N LEU A 269 -5.47 -7.25 15.83
CA LEU A 269 -4.25 -7.30 16.66
C LEU A 269 -3.83 -8.73 17.02
N LEU A 270 -4.78 -9.62 17.33
CA LEU A 270 -4.53 -11.05 17.55
C LEU A 270 -3.96 -11.72 16.31
N THR A 271 -4.57 -11.46 15.15
CA THR A 271 -4.17 -12.05 13.88
C THR A 271 -2.83 -11.51 13.40
N GLU A 272 -2.57 -10.20 13.55
CA GLU A 272 -1.30 -9.56 13.19
C GLU A 272 -0.12 -10.16 13.97
N ALA A 273 -0.29 -10.52 15.25
CA ALA A 273 0.76 -11.22 16.01
C ALA A 273 1.20 -12.54 15.35
N LYS A 274 0.25 -13.32 14.81
CA LYS A 274 0.54 -14.53 14.02
C LYS A 274 1.20 -14.17 12.69
N ILE A 275 0.72 -13.14 12.00
CA ILE A 275 1.26 -12.69 10.71
C ILE A 275 2.71 -12.19 10.82
N LEU A 276 3.06 -11.49 11.90
CA LEU A 276 4.43 -11.07 12.17
C LEU A 276 5.40 -12.26 12.25
N TRP A 277 4.98 -13.40 12.81
CA TRP A 277 5.77 -14.63 12.78
C TRP A 277 5.89 -15.21 11.38
N ILE A 278 4.84 -15.14 10.56
CA ILE A 278 4.90 -15.53 9.15
C ILE A 278 5.93 -14.69 8.40
N TYR A 279 5.99 -13.38 8.66
CA TYR A 279 6.99 -12.50 8.05
C TYR A 279 8.42 -12.86 8.45
N VAL A 280 8.67 -13.11 9.75
CA VAL A 280 9.99 -13.57 10.22
C VAL A 280 10.37 -14.91 9.59
N TYR A 281 9.44 -15.86 9.54
CA TYR A 281 9.64 -17.17 8.91
C TYR A 281 10.04 -17.03 7.44
N LYS A 282 9.30 -16.23 6.67
CA LYS A 282 9.59 -15.98 5.25
C LYS A 282 10.94 -15.30 5.03
N ALA A 283 11.29 -14.33 5.87
CA ALA A 283 12.56 -13.62 5.78
C ALA A 283 13.77 -14.54 6.07
N VAL A 284 13.67 -15.40 7.09
CA VAL A 284 14.79 -16.25 7.53
C VAL A 284 15.00 -17.45 6.62
N LEU A 285 13.92 -18.11 6.17
CA LEU A 285 14.06 -19.29 5.30
C LEU A 285 14.25 -18.92 3.83
N GLY A 286 13.88 -17.71 3.41
CA GLY A 286 14.02 -17.26 2.03
C GLY A 286 13.13 -18.00 1.03
N MET A 287 12.17 -18.82 1.50
CA MET A 287 11.30 -19.63 0.65
C MET A 287 9.84 -19.17 0.77
N PRO A 288 9.23 -18.62 -0.30
CA PRO A 288 7.78 -18.57 -0.38
C PRO A 288 7.26 -19.99 -0.62
N ALA A 289 6.47 -20.55 0.30
CA ALA A 289 5.81 -21.85 0.09
C ALA A 289 4.87 -21.84 -1.14
N LYS A 290 4.43 -20.65 -1.58
CA LYS A 290 3.65 -20.39 -2.79
C LYS A 290 4.09 -19.05 -3.38
N LEU A 291 4.33 -19.00 -4.69
CA LEU A 291 4.74 -17.79 -5.41
C LEU A 291 3.50 -16.98 -5.84
N GLY A 292 3.13 -15.91 -5.14
CA GLY A 292 2.08 -15.05 -5.66
C GLY A 292 1.77 -13.80 -4.87
N ILE A 293 1.10 -12.87 -5.56
CA ILE A 293 0.66 -11.58 -5.02
C ILE A 293 -0.75 -11.63 -4.41
N TYR A 294 -1.55 -12.64 -4.77
CA TYR A 294 -2.92 -12.87 -4.29
C TYR A 294 -2.99 -13.78 -3.06
N GLN A 295 -1.92 -13.82 -2.27
CA GLN A 295 -1.85 -14.61 -1.05
C GLN A 295 -2.97 -14.23 -0.09
N GLN A 296 -3.70 -15.24 0.38
CA GLN A 296 -4.70 -15.02 1.41
C GLN A 296 -4.05 -14.87 2.79
N PRO A 297 -4.59 -13.96 3.62
CA PRO A 297 -4.19 -13.90 5.02
C PRO A 297 -4.52 -15.23 5.72
N PRO A 298 -3.82 -15.56 6.83
CA PRO A 298 -4.28 -16.64 7.69
C PRO A 298 -5.68 -16.32 8.22
N GLU A 299 -6.41 -17.37 8.61
CA GLU A 299 -7.72 -17.23 9.25
C GLU A 299 -7.68 -16.24 10.42
N VAL A 300 -8.69 -15.37 10.48
CA VAL A 300 -8.84 -14.34 11.52
C VAL A 300 -8.98 -15.02 12.87
N LEU A 301 -8.09 -14.66 13.80
CA LEU A 301 -8.14 -15.14 15.16
C LEU A 301 -9.21 -14.37 15.95
N ARG A 302 -10.36 -15.01 16.16
CA ARG A 302 -11.48 -14.43 16.91
C ARG A 302 -11.43 -14.72 18.41
N ASN A 303 -10.91 -15.89 18.79
CA ASN A 303 -10.78 -16.29 20.20
C ASN A 303 -9.37 -15.94 20.74
N PRO A 304 -9.22 -14.99 21.68
CA PRO A 304 -7.92 -14.66 22.27
C PRO A 304 -7.29 -15.81 23.05
N PHE A 305 -8.08 -16.78 23.52
CA PHE A 305 -7.62 -17.95 24.27
C PHE A 305 -7.30 -19.15 23.38
N GLY A 306 -7.44 -19.03 22.06
CA GLY A 306 -7.00 -20.08 21.13
C GLY A 306 -5.48 -20.28 21.19
N ALA A 307 -5.01 -21.53 21.05
CA ALA A 307 -3.59 -21.86 21.16
C ALA A 307 -2.70 -21.02 20.23
N ALA A 308 -3.10 -20.84 18.97
CA ALA A 308 -2.36 -20.01 18.00
C ALA A 308 -2.28 -18.53 18.42
N ALA A 309 -3.36 -17.98 18.98
CA ALA A 309 -3.41 -16.60 19.47
C ALA A 309 -2.49 -16.44 20.68
N LEU A 310 -2.66 -17.27 21.71
CA LEU A 310 -1.85 -17.24 22.93
C LEU A 310 -0.35 -17.45 22.63
N MET A 311 0.01 -18.44 21.83
CA MET A 311 1.40 -18.69 21.48
C MET A 311 2.03 -17.51 20.74
N SER A 312 1.32 -16.93 19.77
CA SER A 312 1.83 -15.79 19.00
C SER A 312 1.97 -14.54 19.86
N TRP A 313 0.96 -14.23 20.68
CA TRP A 313 0.96 -13.05 21.54
C TRP A 313 1.94 -13.15 22.71
N LEU A 314 1.95 -14.28 23.45
CA LEU A 314 2.82 -14.45 24.61
C LEU A 314 4.30 -14.51 24.20
N SER A 315 4.62 -15.12 23.05
CA SER A 315 5.99 -15.13 22.53
C SER A 315 6.46 -13.71 22.16
N TRP A 316 5.62 -12.92 21.49
CA TRP A 316 5.95 -11.53 21.18
C TRP A 316 6.06 -10.66 22.44
N LEU A 317 5.15 -10.84 23.39
CA LEU A 317 5.19 -10.12 24.67
C LEU A 317 6.48 -10.45 25.44
N ALA A 318 6.84 -11.73 25.53
CA ALA A 318 8.09 -12.17 26.16
C ALA A 318 9.32 -11.57 25.46
N LEU A 319 9.34 -11.57 24.12
CA LEU A 319 10.42 -10.97 23.33
C LEU A 319 10.53 -9.45 23.53
N LEU A 320 9.40 -8.74 23.59
CA LEU A 320 9.39 -7.29 23.85
C LEU A 320 9.88 -6.97 25.26
N ILE A 321 9.41 -7.70 26.27
CA ILE A 321 9.88 -7.55 27.67
C ILE A 321 11.37 -7.83 27.74
N ALA A 322 11.86 -8.92 27.12
CA ALA A 322 13.27 -9.26 27.08
C ALA A 322 14.10 -8.19 26.34
N ALA A 323 13.63 -7.71 25.18
CA ALA A 323 14.29 -6.66 24.40
C ALA A 323 14.43 -5.37 25.22
N ILE A 324 13.38 -4.94 25.92
CA ILE A 324 13.43 -3.72 26.74
C ILE A 324 14.31 -3.93 27.97
N SER A 325 14.14 -5.04 28.69
CA SER A 325 14.83 -5.31 29.96
C SER A 325 16.32 -5.57 29.77
N TRP A 326 16.69 -6.26 28.69
CA TRP A 326 18.07 -6.65 28.40
C TRP A 326 18.74 -5.79 27.32
N ARG A 327 18.16 -4.65 26.91
CA ARG A 327 18.73 -3.77 25.87
C ARG A 327 20.18 -3.34 26.11
N ARG A 328 20.61 -3.25 27.38
CA ARG A 328 22.00 -2.93 27.75
C ARG A 328 22.93 -4.14 27.63
N ARG A 329 22.43 -5.35 27.90
CA ARG A 329 23.21 -6.60 27.89
C ARG A 329 23.28 -7.23 26.49
N PHE A 330 22.17 -7.20 25.75
CA PHE A 330 22.04 -7.77 24.40
C PHE A 330 21.51 -6.70 23.42
N PRO A 331 22.27 -5.63 23.16
CA PRO A 331 21.80 -4.47 22.39
C PRO A 331 21.39 -4.81 20.96
N LEU A 332 22.10 -5.71 20.28
CA LEU A 332 21.76 -6.13 18.91
C LEU A 332 20.45 -6.93 18.85
N ALA A 333 20.18 -7.81 19.83
CA ALA A 333 18.93 -8.56 19.90
C ALA A 333 17.75 -7.63 20.22
N ALA A 334 17.94 -6.71 21.18
CA ALA A 334 16.95 -5.69 21.49
C ALA A 334 16.66 -4.78 20.28
N PHE A 335 17.70 -4.37 19.55
CA PHE A 335 17.56 -3.60 18.31
C PHE A 335 16.72 -4.36 17.28
N ALA A 336 17.00 -5.64 17.02
CA ALA A 336 16.26 -6.44 16.04
C ALA A 336 14.75 -6.47 16.33
N VAL A 337 14.39 -6.76 17.58
CA VAL A 337 12.98 -6.84 18.00
C VAL A 337 12.33 -5.47 17.97
N LEU A 338 12.92 -4.46 18.61
CA LEU A 338 12.32 -3.13 18.71
C LEU A 338 12.23 -2.44 17.34
N TRP A 339 13.19 -2.64 16.45
CA TRP A 339 13.16 -2.10 15.08
C TRP A 339 12.03 -2.73 14.27
N PHE A 340 11.88 -4.05 14.35
CA PHE A 340 10.84 -4.79 13.64
C PHE A 340 9.45 -4.32 14.07
N PHE A 341 9.19 -4.18 15.37
CA PHE A 341 7.92 -3.64 15.88
C PHE A 341 7.73 -2.16 15.56
N ALA A 342 8.77 -1.34 15.67
CA ALA A 342 8.69 0.08 15.32
C ALA A 342 8.30 0.27 13.86
N GLY A 343 8.87 -0.51 12.94
CA GLY A 343 8.52 -0.46 11.52
C GLY A 343 7.10 -0.94 11.20
N HIS A 344 6.55 -1.86 12.01
CA HIS A 344 5.20 -2.41 11.85
C HIS A 344 4.11 -1.60 12.59
N LEU A 345 4.50 -0.55 13.33
CA LEU A 345 3.61 0.20 14.23
C LEU A 345 2.37 0.79 13.54
N ILE A 346 2.48 1.20 12.27
CA ILE A 346 1.35 1.78 11.52
C ILE A 346 0.60 0.70 10.73
N GLU A 347 1.31 -0.14 9.97
CA GLU A 347 0.67 -1.01 8.97
C GLU A 347 0.16 -2.34 9.53
N SER A 348 0.74 -2.83 10.64
CA SER A 348 0.45 -4.14 11.24
C SER A 348 -0.05 -4.01 12.69
N THR A 349 -0.87 -2.99 12.95
CA THR A 349 -1.54 -2.75 14.24
C THR A 349 -3.04 -2.52 14.07
N VAL A 350 -3.56 -1.38 14.52
CA VAL A 350 -4.98 -1.02 14.62
C VAL A 350 -5.48 -0.18 13.45
N VAL A 351 -4.63 0.13 12.47
CA VAL A 351 -5.12 0.76 11.24
C VAL A 351 -5.87 -0.30 10.43
N PRO A 352 -7.12 -0.06 10.00
CA PRO A 352 -7.98 -1.07 9.37
C PRO A 352 -7.61 -1.31 7.90
N LEU A 353 -6.37 -1.73 7.66
CA LEU A 353 -5.86 -2.22 6.40
C LEU A 353 -6.18 -3.71 6.25
N GLU A 354 -5.92 -4.29 5.07
CA GLU A 354 -5.98 -5.73 4.91
C GLU A 354 -4.98 -6.43 5.84
N LEU A 355 -5.25 -7.68 6.19
CA LEU A 355 -4.44 -8.38 7.18
C LEU A 355 -3.02 -8.66 6.69
N TYR A 356 -2.86 -9.00 5.41
CA TYR A 356 -1.59 -9.56 4.94
C TYR A 356 -1.08 -8.88 3.67
N PHE A 357 0.09 -8.26 3.76
CA PHE A 357 0.88 -7.85 2.59
C PHE A 357 2.38 -7.90 2.89
N GLU A 358 3.15 -8.56 2.02
CA GLU A 358 4.60 -8.76 2.22
C GLU A 358 5.38 -7.43 2.16
N HIS A 359 4.96 -6.49 1.31
CA HIS A 359 5.63 -5.20 1.12
C HIS A 359 5.73 -4.33 2.39
N ARG A 360 4.96 -4.65 3.45
CA ARG A 360 5.08 -4.02 4.77
C ARG A 360 6.44 -4.25 5.43
N ASN A 361 7.16 -5.30 5.03
CA ASN A 361 8.43 -5.69 5.65
C ASN A 361 9.66 -4.96 5.11
N TYR A 362 9.49 -4.06 4.13
CA TYR A 362 10.61 -3.39 3.46
C TYR A 362 11.59 -2.70 4.43
N LEU A 363 11.09 -1.88 5.36
CA LEU A 363 11.90 -1.30 6.44
C LEU A 363 12.00 -2.21 7.69
N PRO A 364 10.92 -2.84 8.19
CA PRO A 364 10.97 -3.63 9.43
C PRO A 364 12.01 -4.76 9.43
N ILE A 365 12.24 -5.43 8.29
CA ILE A 365 13.12 -6.61 8.27
C ILE A 365 14.61 -6.27 8.35
N ILE A 366 14.98 -4.99 8.15
CA ILE A 366 16.37 -4.50 8.27
C ILE A 366 16.95 -4.84 9.64
N GLY A 367 16.16 -4.66 10.71
CA GLY A 367 16.59 -4.92 12.09
C GLY A 367 17.06 -6.37 12.31
N PRO A 368 16.17 -7.36 12.11
CA PRO A 368 16.52 -8.78 12.18
C PRO A 368 17.68 -9.18 11.27
N VAL A 369 17.68 -8.76 10.00
CA VAL A 369 18.75 -9.09 9.04
C VAL A 369 20.10 -8.57 9.52
N PHE A 370 20.17 -7.30 9.93
CA PHE A 370 21.39 -6.71 10.45
C PHE A 370 21.92 -7.41 11.70
N ALA A 371 21.03 -7.75 12.64
CA ALA A 371 21.43 -8.45 13.86
C ALA A 371 21.95 -9.87 13.58
N ILE A 372 21.30 -10.61 12.68
CA ILE A 372 21.74 -11.95 12.28
C ILE A 372 23.10 -11.89 11.57
N SER A 373 23.27 -10.99 10.60
CA SER A 373 24.56 -10.81 9.90
C SER A 373 25.67 -10.42 10.87
N SER A 374 25.39 -9.50 11.80
CA SER A 374 26.34 -9.09 12.83
C SER A 374 26.72 -10.25 13.76
N ALA A 375 25.75 -11.05 14.20
CA ALA A 375 25.98 -12.20 15.07
C ALA A 375 26.82 -13.29 14.37
N LEU A 376 26.55 -13.58 13.10
CA LEU A 376 27.30 -14.56 12.32
C LEU A 376 28.76 -14.13 12.08
N LEU A 377 28.98 -12.85 11.78
CA LEU A 377 30.30 -12.37 11.34
C LEU A 377 31.18 -11.85 12.47
N LEU A 378 30.59 -11.35 13.55
CA LEU A 378 31.30 -10.78 14.70
C LEU A 378 31.21 -11.65 15.96
N GLY A 379 30.38 -12.71 15.94
CA GLY A 379 30.16 -13.59 17.08
C GLY A 379 31.30 -14.59 17.31
N SER A 380 30.94 -15.73 17.90
CA SER A 380 31.90 -16.80 18.24
C SER A 380 32.63 -17.36 17.02
N SER A 381 33.76 -18.06 17.25
CA SER A 381 34.47 -18.76 16.16
C SER A 381 33.59 -19.78 15.44
N VAL A 382 32.67 -20.44 16.15
CA VAL A 382 31.70 -21.38 15.57
C VAL A 382 30.77 -20.66 14.60
N LEU A 383 30.17 -19.53 15.02
CA LEU A 383 29.28 -18.76 14.16
C LEU A 383 30.00 -18.21 12.91
N ARG A 384 31.23 -17.74 13.07
CA ARG A 384 32.04 -17.24 11.93
C ARG A 384 32.39 -18.33 10.93
N ARG A 385 32.67 -19.56 11.39
CA ARG A 385 32.88 -20.71 10.50
C ARG A 385 31.58 -21.10 9.80
N ALA A 386 30.45 -21.12 10.52
CA ALA A 386 29.15 -21.38 9.93
C ALA A 386 28.76 -20.31 8.88
N ALA A 387 29.12 -19.04 9.11
CA ALA A 387 28.83 -17.93 8.19
C ALA A 387 29.41 -18.15 6.79
N VAL A 388 30.56 -18.82 6.66
CA VAL A 388 31.19 -19.14 5.36
C VAL A 388 30.28 -19.99 4.48
N ILE A 389 29.44 -20.83 5.08
CA ILE A 389 28.46 -21.67 4.37
C ILE A 389 27.09 -20.98 4.35
N LEU A 390 26.59 -20.56 5.51
CA LEU A 390 25.22 -20.06 5.67
C LEU A 390 24.95 -18.80 4.85
N VAL A 391 25.91 -17.86 4.77
CA VAL A 391 25.70 -16.59 4.05
C VAL A 391 25.59 -16.84 2.54
N PRO A 392 26.56 -17.49 1.86
CA PRO A 392 26.41 -17.80 0.43
C PRO A 392 25.19 -18.65 0.13
N THR A 393 24.89 -19.67 0.94
CA THR A 393 23.69 -20.51 0.75
C THR A 393 22.42 -19.68 0.82
N TYR A 394 22.28 -18.81 1.83
CA TYR A 394 21.11 -17.93 1.95
C TYR A 394 20.98 -16.98 0.76
N LEU A 395 22.07 -16.35 0.32
CA LEU A 395 22.06 -15.42 -0.81
C LEU A 395 21.70 -16.13 -2.13
N LEU A 396 22.22 -17.34 -2.36
CA LEU A 396 21.92 -18.13 -3.55
C LEU A 396 20.47 -18.62 -3.57
N LEU A 397 19.97 -19.12 -2.43
CA LEU A 397 18.56 -19.51 -2.31
C LEU A 397 17.64 -18.31 -2.51
N SER A 398 17.95 -17.18 -1.87
CA SER A 398 17.17 -15.94 -2.02
C SER A 398 17.16 -15.47 -3.48
N ALA A 399 18.31 -15.48 -4.15
CA ALA A 399 18.41 -15.15 -5.57
C ALA A 399 17.60 -16.11 -6.47
N TYR A 400 17.62 -17.42 -6.17
CA TYR A 400 16.85 -18.43 -6.89
C TYR A 400 15.33 -18.19 -6.76
N PHE A 401 14.82 -18.04 -5.54
CA PHE A 401 13.39 -17.80 -5.31
C PHE A 401 12.94 -16.44 -5.83
N LEU A 402 13.76 -15.41 -5.69
CA LEU A 402 13.49 -14.09 -6.23
C LEU A 402 13.39 -14.13 -7.76
N HIS A 403 14.34 -14.81 -8.42
CA HIS A 403 14.30 -14.99 -9.86
C HIS A 403 13.07 -15.79 -10.29
N GLY A 404 12.74 -16.89 -9.60
CA GLY A 404 11.53 -17.67 -9.87
C GLY A 404 10.24 -16.84 -9.74
N PHE A 405 10.14 -16.00 -8.70
CA PHE A 405 9.01 -15.10 -8.51
C PHE A 405 8.91 -14.04 -9.62
N ALA A 406 10.04 -13.41 -9.96
CA ALA A 406 10.10 -12.41 -11.02
C ALA A 406 9.79 -13.00 -12.40
N SER A 407 10.27 -14.21 -12.69
CA SER A 407 10.00 -14.92 -13.94
C SER A 407 8.53 -15.31 -14.06
N LEU A 408 7.88 -15.75 -12.97
CA LEU A 408 6.44 -16.00 -12.98
C LEU A 408 5.66 -14.71 -13.29
N LEU A 409 6.00 -13.61 -12.61
CA LEU A 409 5.36 -12.31 -12.85
C LEU A 409 5.60 -11.78 -14.27
N GLY A 410 6.75 -12.10 -14.86
CA GLY A 410 7.10 -11.74 -16.23
C GLY A 410 6.26 -12.43 -17.31
N GLU A 411 5.46 -13.43 -16.93
CA GLU A 411 4.54 -14.16 -17.81
C GLU A 411 3.10 -14.03 -17.29
N PRO A 412 2.39 -12.91 -17.56
CA PRO A 412 1.15 -12.58 -16.86
C PRO A 412 0.03 -13.61 -17.00
N SER A 413 -0.16 -14.21 -18.19
CA SER A 413 -1.16 -15.26 -18.41
C SER A 413 -0.85 -16.52 -17.59
N LEU A 414 0.43 -16.91 -17.53
CA LEU A 414 0.87 -18.03 -16.70
C LEU A 414 0.69 -17.71 -15.21
N ALA A 415 1.04 -16.50 -14.79
CA ALA A 415 0.88 -16.03 -13.42
C ALA A 415 -0.60 -16.09 -12.98
N ALA A 416 -1.49 -15.57 -13.81
CA ALA A 416 -2.94 -15.55 -13.55
C ALA A 416 -3.49 -16.97 -13.33
N ARG A 417 -3.16 -17.92 -14.22
CA ARG A 417 -3.56 -19.33 -14.10
C ARG A 417 -2.94 -19.99 -12.86
N TYR A 418 -1.66 -19.73 -12.58
CA TYR A 418 -0.96 -20.29 -11.42
C TYR A 418 -1.58 -19.80 -10.10
N TRP A 419 -1.87 -18.50 -9.97
CA TRP A 419 -2.43 -17.96 -8.74
C TRP A 419 -3.85 -18.45 -8.48
N ALA A 420 -4.70 -18.55 -9.50
CA ALA A 420 -6.03 -19.14 -9.34
C ALA A 420 -5.97 -20.61 -8.91
N LEU A 421 -4.96 -21.37 -9.37
CA LEU A 421 -4.73 -22.74 -8.91
C LEU A 421 -4.24 -22.80 -7.46
N GLN A 422 -3.32 -21.90 -7.07
CA GLN A 422 -2.74 -21.89 -5.72
C GLN A 422 -3.65 -21.27 -4.65
N TYR A 423 -4.55 -20.38 -5.08
CA TYR A 423 -5.48 -19.64 -4.24
C TYR A 423 -6.90 -19.72 -4.84
N PRO A 424 -7.51 -20.92 -4.90
CA PRO A 424 -8.80 -21.13 -5.57
C PRO A 424 -9.95 -20.37 -4.91
N ASP A 425 -9.83 -20.03 -3.62
CA ASP A 425 -10.82 -19.27 -2.86
C ASP A 425 -10.61 -17.74 -2.97
N SER A 426 -9.57 -17.29 -3.70
CA SER A 426 -9.28 -15.87 -3.85
C SER A 426 -10.04 -15.28 -5.03
N VAL A 427 -11.05 -14.47 -4.71
CA VAL A 427 -11.80 -13.68 -5.70
C VAL A 427 -10.85 -12.98 -6.66
N ARG A 428 -9.83 -12.28 -6.14
CA ARG A 428 -8.89 -11.50 -6.95
C ARG A 428 -8.09 -12.38 -7.92
N ALA A 429 -7.61 -13.55 -7.48
CA ALA A 429 -6.85 -14.46 -8.32
C ALA A 429 -7.73 -15.04 -9.43
N VAL A 430 -8.95 -15.46 -9.10
CA VAL A 430 -9.89 -16.07 -10.05
C VAL A 430 -10.40 -15.02 -11.05
N THR A 431 -10.74 -13.81 -10.61
CA THR A 431 -11.18 -12.74 -11.52
C THR A 431 -10.04 -12.27 -12.42
N ASN A 432 -8.80 -12.23 -11.92
CA ASN A 432 -7.62 -11.94 -12.74
C ASN A 432 -7.43 -13.02 -13.82
N MET A 433 -7.48 -14.30 -13.47
CA MET A 433 -7.48 -15.40 -14.45
C MET A 433 -8.63 -15.27 -15.46
N ALA A 434 -9.85 -14.98 -15.01
CA ALA A 434 -10.99 -14.81 -15.90
C ALA A 434 -10.79 -13.65 -16.89
N SER A 435 -10.13 -12.55 -16.49
CA SER A 435 -9.80 -11.45 -17.41
C SER A 435 -8.80 -11.86 -18.50
N TYR A 436 -7.79 -12.67 -18.19
CA TYR A 436 -6.88 -13.22 -19.20
C TYR A 436 -7.58 -14.21 -20.13
N GLN A 437 -8.43 -15.09 -19.58
CA GLN A 437 -9.24 -16.00 -20.39
C GLN A 437 -10.21 -15.27 -21.32
N LEU A 438 -10.79 -14.16 -20.87
CA LEU A 438 -11.67 -13.34 -21.72
C LEU A 438 -10.90 -12.83 -22.95
N ALA A 439 -9.66 -12.37 -22.76
CA ALA A 439 -8.82 -11.87 -23.84
C ALA A 439 -8.28 -12.97 -24.77
N GLU A 440 -7.91 -14.13 -24.23
CA GLU A 440 -7.23 -15.20 -24.98
C GLU A 440 -8.17 -16.29 -25.52
N GLU A 441 -9.17 -16.70 -24.72
CA GLU A 441 -10.05 -17.85 -24.96
C GLU A 441 -11.50 -17.42 -25.26
N GLY A 442 -11.85 -16.16 -25.02
CA GLY A 442 -13.16 -15.58 -25.27
C GLY A 442 -14.13 -15.62 -24.08
N PRO A 443 -15.31 -15.01 -24.22
CA PRO A 443 -16.23 -14.72 -23.11
C PRO A 443 -16.79 -15.97 -22.44
N LEU A 444 -17.10 -17.03 -23.21
CA LEU A 444 -17.67 -18.27 -22.65
C LEU A 444 -16.74 -18.92 -21.62
N ARG A 445 -15.42 -18.89 -21.86
CA ARG A 445 -14.46 -19.46 -20.92
C ARG A 445 -14.39 -18.66 -19.62
N ALA A 446 -14.30 -17.34 -19.73
CA ALA A 446 -14.25 -16.46 -18.57
C ALA A 446 -15.52 -16.60 -17.71
N LEU A 447 -16.69 -16.66 -18.36
CA LEU A 447 -17.98 -16.89 -17.69
C LEU A 447 -18.02 -18.22 -16.96
N GLN A 448 -17.58 -19.31 -17.60
CA GLN A 448 -17.49 -20.62 -16.93
C GLN A 448 -16.61 -20.58 -15.68
N THR A 449 -15.47 -19.88 -15.73
CA THR A 449 -14.58 -19.75 -14.57
C THR A 449 -15.25 -18.97 -13.43
N ILE A 450 -15.93 -17.86 -13.75
CA ILE A 450 -16.66 -17.05 -12.76
C ILE A 450 -17.83 -17.85 -12.16
N ASP A 451 -18.65 -18.51 -12.98
CA ASP A 451 -19.81 -19.26 -12.52
C ASP A 451 -19.40 -20.43 -11.61
N ASN A 452 -18.41 -21.22 -12.01
CA ASN A 452 -17.85 -22.31 -11.18
C ASN A 452 -17.27 -21.82 -9.84
N PHE A 453 -16.80 -20.58 -9.79
CA PHE A 453 -16.34 -19.97 -8.55
C PHE A 453 -17.52 -19.54 -7.68
N VAL A 454 -18.51 -18.84 -8.24
CA VAL A 454 -19.70 -18.40 -7.50
C VAL A 454 -20.50 -19.57 -6.94
N ILE A 455 -20.64 -20.67 -7.68
CA ILE A 455 -21.31 -21.89 -7.20
C ILE A 455 -20.66 -22.43 -5.90
N ARG A 456 -19.33 -22.35 -5.80
CA ARG A 456 -18.58 -22.80 -4.61
C ARG A 456 -18.50 -21.73 -3.52
N HIS A 457 -18.69 -20.47 -3.88
CA HIS A 457 -18.61 -19.32 -2.98
C HIS A 457 -19.80 -18.36 -3.17
N PRO A 458 -21.02 -18.75 -2.75
CA PRO A 458 -22.24 -17.97 -2.98
C PRO A 458 -22.18 -16.55 -2.39
N GLN A 459 -21.37 -16.33 -1.34
CA GLN A 459 -21.12 -15.00 -0.78
C GLN A 459 -20.47 -14.01 -1.76
N HIS A 460 -19.96 -14.49 -2.90
CA HIS A 460 -19.42 -13.68 -4.00
C HIS A 460 -20.38 -13.61 -5.21
N GLY A 461 -21.67 -13.87 -5.00
CA GLY A 461 -22.72 -13.79 -6.04
C GLY A 461 -22.81 -12.45 -6.77
N TYR A 462 -22.26 -11.37 -6.20
CA TYR A 462 -22.14 -10.07 -6.90
C TYR A 462 -21.31 -10.16 -8.19
N LEU A 463 -20.46 -11.17 -8.36
CA LEU A 463 -19.71 -11.39 -9.60
C LEU A 463 -20.65 -11.73 -10.77
N ARG A 464 -21.87 -12.20 -10.50
CA ARG A 464 -22.89 -12.43 -11.54
C ARG A 464 -23.35 -11.14 -12.22
N ILE A 465 -23.10 -9.97 -11.62
CA ILE A 465 -23.34 -8.67 -12.27
C ILE A 465 -22.40 -8.53 -13.49
N GLN A 466 -21.15 -8.96 -13.35
CA GLN A 466 -20.19 -8.98 -14.46
C GLN A 466 -20.55 -10.05 -15.50
N GLU A 467 -21.02 -11.21 -15.06
CA GLU A 467 -21.56 -12.24 -15.96
C GLU A 467 -22.70 -11.68 -16.82
N LEU A 468 -23.69 -11.03 -16.18
CA LEU A 468 -24.81 -10.40 -16.86
C LEU A 468 -24.34 -9.32 -17.85
N ASN A 469 -23.38 -8.48 -17.44
CA ASN A 469 -22.80 -7.46 -18.32
C ASN A 469 -22.14 -8.09 -19.57
N LEU A 470 -21.36 -9.15 -19.39
CA LEU A 470 -20.73 -9.88 -20.50
C LEU A 470 -21.78 -10.56 -21.41
N LEU A 471 -22.85 -11.13 -20.85
CA LEU A 471 -23.96 -11.70 -21.61
C LEU A 471 -24.69 -10.63 -22.42
N CYS A 472 -24.94 -9.44 -21.87
CA CYS A 472 -25.53 -8.33 -22.62
C CYS A 472 -24.63 -7.86 -23.77
N LEU A 473 -23.30 -7.86 -23.59
CA LEU A 473 -22.36 -7.44 -24.63
C LEU A 473 -22.23 -8.45 -25.78
N ASN A 474 -22.34 -9.75 -25.49
CA ASN A 474 -22.05 -10.82 -26.46
C ASN A 474 -23.30 -11.54 -26.99
N SER A 475 -24.36 -11.62 -26.19
CA SER A 475 -25.61 -12.32 -26.49
C SER A 475 -26.84 -11.52 -26.04
N PRO A 476 -27.05 -10.28 -26.54
CA PRO A 476 -28.08 -9.36 -26.04
C PRO A 476 -29.53 -9.88 -26.20
N ALA A 477 -29.78 -10.77 -27.16
CA ALA A 477 -31.09 -11.40 -27.38
C ALA A 477 -31.29 -12.73 -26.64
N GLY A 478 -30.27 -13.19 -25.89
CA GLY A 478 -30.32 -14.41 -25.11
C GLY A 478 -31.34 -14.35 -23.97
N ASP A 479 -31.62 -15.50 -23.36
CA ASP A 479 -32.40 -15.56 -22.13
C ASP A 479 -31.47 -15.30 -20.93
N HIS A 480 -31.65 -14.14 -20.28
CA HIS A 480 -30.90 -13.74 -19.09
C HIS A 480 -31.70 -13.88 -17.79
N GLY A 481 -32.93 -14.43 -17.85
CA GLY A 481 -33.84 -14.54 -16.71
C GLY A 481 -33.24 -15.33 -15.55
N GLN A 482 -32.54 -16.44 -15.84
CA GLN A 482 -31.90 -17.26 -14.81
C GLN A 482 -30.86 -16.49 -13.99
N VAL A 483 -30.00 -15.71 -14.65
CA VAL A 483 -28.93 -14.93 -13.99
C VAL A 483 -29.55 -13.78 -13.18
N LEU A 484 -30.60 -13.14 -13.70
CA LEU A 484 -31.37 -12.13 -12.98
C LEU A 484 -32.00 -12.70 -11.70
N ASP A 485 -32.68 -13.83 -11.80
CA ASP A 485 -33.30 -14.51 -10.66
C ASP A 485 -32.27 -14.92 -9.60
N GLN A 486 -31.06 -15.32 -10.02
CA GLN A 486 -29.95 -15.61 -9.11
C GLN A 486 -29.46 -14.35 -8.40
N LEU A 487 -29.23 -13.25 -9.14
CA LEU A 487 -28.82 -11.98 -8.57
C LEU A 487 -29.82 -11.46 -7.53
N GLU A 488 -31.11 -11.49 -7.84
CA GLU A 488 -32.16 -11.01 -6.92
C GLU A 488 -32.20 -11.81 -5.61
N ARG A 489 -31.87 -13.12 -5.67
CA ARG A 489 -31.77 -13.97 -4.47
C ARG A 489 -30.46 -13.81 -3.70
N GLU A 490 -29.34 -13.61 -4.40
CA GLU A 490 -28.00 -13.65 -3.81
C GLU A 490 -27.56 -12.30 -3.23
N LEU A 491 -27.81 -11.18 -3.92
CA LEU A 491 -27.34 -9.84 -3.54
C LEU A 491 -27.68 -9.39 -2.10
N PRO A 492 -28.81 -9.78 -1.48
CA PRO A 492 -29.08 -9.46 -0.08
C PRO A 492 -28.05 -10.03 0.92
N GLU A 493 -27.35 -11.12 0.58
CA GLU A 493 -26.50 -11.89 1.50
C GLU A 493 -25.00 -11.87 1.13
N VAL A 494 -24.63 -11.25 0.00
CA VAL A 494 -23.23 -11.22 -0.46
C VAL A 494 -22.30 -10.46 0.49
N ASP A 495 -21.01 -10.78 0.42
CA ASP A 495 -19.96 -10.02 1.09
C ASP A 495 -19.84 -8.60 0.52
N PHE A 496 -19.42 -7.67 1.37
CA PHE A 496 -19.26 -6.28 0.98
C PHE A 496 -18.06 -6.09 0.04
N THR A 497 -18.28 -5.37 -1.06
CA THR A 497 -17.21 -4.89 -1.94
C THR A 497 -17.64 -3.64 -2.70
N TYR A 498 -16.74 -2.66 -2.84
CA TYR A 498 -16.97 -1.51 -3.72
C TYR A 498 -17.04 -1.91 -5.20
N THR A 499 -16.50 -3.09 -5.56
CA THR A 499 -16.54 -3.60 -6.93
C THR A 499 -17.96 -3.90 -7.40
N ALA A 500 -18.86 -4.35 -6.51
CA ALA A 500 -20.25 -4.63 -6.89
C ALA A 500 -20.97 -3.36 -7.38
N GLY A 501 -20.79 -2.23 -6.68
CA GLY A 501 -21.33 -0.93 -7.11
C GLY A 501 -20.76 -0.48 -8.47
N ARG A 502 -19.44 -0.67 -8.69
CA ARG A 502 -18.82 -0.36 -9.99
C ARG A 502 -19.34 -1.24 -11.13
N MET A 503 -19.55 -2.53 -10.87
CA MET A 503 -20.13 -3.47 -11.84
C MET A 503 -21.56 -3.07 -12.21
N LEU A 504 -22.37 -2.57 -11.26
CA LEU A 504 -23.70 -2.04 -11.55
C LEU A 504 -23.65 -0.79 -12.43
N SER A 505 -22.68 0.11 -12.19
CA SER A 505 -22.46 1.26 -13.07
C SER A 505 -22.09 0.84 -14.49
N GLN A 506 -21.19 -0.14 -14.64
CA GLN A 506 -20.84 -0.69 -15.95
C GLN A 506 -22.03 -1.36 -16.64
N LEU A 507 -22.86 -2.09 -15.89
CA LEU A 507 -24.08 -2.71 -16.43
C LEU A 507 -25.09 -1.65 -16.87
N PHE A 508 -25.23 -0.55 -16.14
CA PHE A 508 -26.04 0.60 -16.55
C PHE A 508 -25.55 1.18 -17.88
N ASP A 509 -24.25 1.43 -18.03
CA ASP A 509 -23.69 1.98 -19.26
C ASP A 509 -23.98 1.06 -20.47
N THR A 510 -23.88 -0.26 -20.28
CA THR A 510 -24.27 -1.25 -21.31
C THR A 510 -25.77 -1.20 -21.63
N ALA A 511 -26.63 -1.21 -20.60
CA ALA A 511 -28.09 -1.21 -20.78
C ALA A 511 -28.63 0.12 -21.34
N ALA A 512 -27.97 1.24 -21.08
CA ALA A 512 -28.32 2.56 -21.58
C ALA A 512 -27.89 2.77 -23.05
N SER A 513 -26.81 2.10 -23.49
CA SER A 513 -26.27 2.25 -24.84
C SER A 513 -26.77 1.19 -25.82
N ARG A 514 -27.25 0.04 -25.33
CA ARG A 514 -27.64 -1.11 -26.15
C ARG A 514 -28.86 -1.81 -25.57
N SER A 515 -29.71 -2.35 -26.44
CA SER A 515 -30.82 -3.20 -26.03
C SER A 515 -30.32 -4.57 -25.55
N CYS A 516 -30.59 -4.90 -24.28
CA CYS A 516 -30.36 -6.23 -23.70
C CYS A 516 -31.69 -6.80 -23.20
N LYS A 517 -32.07 -7.99 -23.67
CA LYS A 517 -33.38 -8.59 -23.39
C LYS A 517 -33.54 -8.86 -21.89
N GLY A 518 -34.48 -8.16 -21.25
CA GLY A 518 -34.77 -8.32 -19.82
C GLY A 518 -33.88 -7.48 -18.89
N VAL A 519 -32.91 -6.73 -19.43
CA VAL A 519 -32.01 -5.86 -18.66
C VAL A 519 -32.11 -4.44 -19.19
N ASP A 520 -33.07 -3.68 -18.65
CA ASP A 520 -33.20 -2.25 -18.90
C ASP A 520 -32.64 -1.43 -17.72
N THR A 521 -32.61 -0.11 -17.87
CA THR A 521 -32.12 0.77 -16.79
C THR A 521 -32.97 0.65 -15.51
N ALA A 522 -34.23 0.20 -15.61
CA ALA A 522 -35.12 -0.02 -14.45
C ALA A 522 -34.73 -1.25 -13.66
N ARG A 523 -34.37 -2.33 -14.36
CA ARG A 523 -33.81 -3.52 -13.73
C ARG A 523 -32.49 -3.23 -13.06
N VAL A 524 -31.61 -2.43 -13.67
CA VAL A 524 -30.34 -2.04 -13.02
C VAL A 524 -30.58 -1.23 -11.73
N ALA A 525 -31.54 -0.29 -11.74
CA ALA A 525 -31.93 0.43 -10.52
C ALA A 525 -32.48 -0.51 -9.43
N ALA A 526 -33.32 -1.49 -9.82
CA ALA A 526 -33.84 -2.49 -8.89
C ALA A 526 -32.73 -3.33 -8.25
N LEU A 527 -31.77 -3.82 -9.05
CA LEU A 527 -30.60 -4.54 -8.55
C LEU A 527 -29.75 -3.70 -7.59
N ALA A 528 -29.59 -2.40 -7.88
CA ALA A 528 -28.89 -1.48 -6.99
C ALA A 528 -29.61 -1.34 -5.64
N GLU A 529 -30.94 -1.21 -5.63
CA GLU A 529 -31.72 -1.16 -4.39
C GLU A 529 -31.69 -2.48 -3.61
N ILE A 530 -31.73 -3.63 -4.29
CA ILE A 530 -31.56 -4.95 -3.66
C ILE A 530 -30.19 -5.04 -2.98
N LEU A 531 -29.12 -4.63 -3.68
CA LEU A 531 -27.77 -4.63 -3.08
C LEU A 531 -27.68 -3.68 -1.89
N ARG A 532 -28.28 -2.49 -1.96
CA ARG A 532 -28.33 -1.55 -0.83
C ARG A 532 -29.14 -2.07 0.36
N SER A 533 -30.12 -2.95 0.13
CA SER A 533 -30.91 -3.58 1.20
C SER A 533 -30.07 -4.51 2.10
N ASN A 534 -28.94 -5.00 1.59
CA ASN A 534 -27.97 -5.76 2.36
C ASN A 534 -27.41 -4.88 3.51
N PRO A 535 -27.51 -5.31 4.78
CA PRO A 535 -27.05 -4.51 5.93
C PRO A 535 -25.59 -4.08 5.83
N ARG A 536 -24.73 -4.91 5.20
CA ARG A 536 -23.31 -4.61 5.00
C ARG A 536 -23.07 -3.42 4.08
N TYR A 537 -24.01 -3.15 3.17
CA TYR A 537 -23.96 -2.05 2.21
C TYR A 537 -24.70 -0.81 2.71
N ALA A 538 -25.89 -0.99 3.32
CA ALA A 538 -26.74 0.10 3.80
C ALA A 538 -26.01 1.07 4.75
N GLY A 539 -25.09 0.57 5.59
CA GLY A 539 -24.35 1.36 6.57
C GLY A 539 -23.06 2.02 6.07
N ASP A 540 -22.63 1.79 4.82
CA ASP A 540 -21.37 2.35 4.31
C ASP A 540 -21.60 3.64 3.51
N ALA A 541 -21.15 4.77 4.06
CA ALA A 541 -21.33 6.08 3.45
C ALA A 541 -20.75 6.18 2.03
N LEU A 542 -19.58 5.58 1.80
CA LEU A 542 -18.94 5.63 0.49
C LEU A 542 -19.72 4.81 -0.55
N TYR A 543 -20.23 3.64 -0.17
CA TYR A 543 -21.11 2.88 -1.04
C TYR A 543 -22.43 3.63 -1.30
N ASN A 544 -23.05 4.23 -0.28
CA ASN A 544 -24.28 5.00 -0.46
C ASN A 544 -24.08 6.20 -1.39
N GLN A 545 -22.90 6.83 -1.36
CA GLN A 545 -22.50 7.82 -2.36
C GLN A 545 -22.49 7.21 -3.78
N PHE A 546 -21.84 6.06 -3.99
CA PHE A 546 -21.83 5.37 -5.29
C PHE A 546 -23.22 4.96 -5.75
N HIS A 547 -24.05 4.43 -4.85
CA HIS A 547 -25.43 4.02 -5.11
C HIS A 547 -26.27 5.18 -5.62
N HIS A 548 -26.27 6.30 -4.88
CA HIS A 548 -27.05 7.46 -5.29
C HIS A 548 -26.49 8.14 -6.55
N LYS A 549 -25.17 8.11 -6.76
CA LYS A 549 -24.57 8.55 -8.04
C LYS A 549 -25.07 7.71 -9.22
N LEU A 550 -25.15 6.38 -9.07
CA LEU A 550 -25.70 5.49 -10.09
C LEU A 550 -27.16 5.81 -10.39
N LEU A 551 -28.00 5.92 -9.34
CA LEU A 551 -29.41 6.26 -9.51
C LEU A 551 -29.61 7.62 -10.17
N ALA A 552 -28.84 8.63 -9.77
CA ALA A 552 -28.87 9.95 -10.40
C ALA A 552 -28.60 9.86 -11.92
N GLY A 553 -27.62 9.05 -12.33
CA GLY A 553 -27.33 8.76 -13.74
C GLY A 553 -28.49 8.08 -14.47
N ILE A 554 -29.11 7.09 -13.83
CA ILE A 554 -30.28 6.36 -14.37
C ILE A 554 -31.48 7.30 -14.56
N PHE A 555 -31.85 8.08 -13.54
CA PHE A 555 -32.98 9.01 -13.62
C PHE A 555 -32.73 10.11 -14.67
N ARG A 556 -31.51 10.63 -14.75
CA ARG A 556 -31.14 11.58 -15.80
C ARG A 556 -31.31 11.00 -17.20
N HIS A 557 -30.91 9.74 -17.40
CA HIS A 557 -31.06 9.06 -18.70
C HIS A 557 -32.53 8.89 -19.11
N ARG A 558 -33.47 8.81 -18.14
CA ARG A 558 -34.92 8.74 -18.40
C ARG A 558 -35.58 10.11 -18.56
N GLY A 559 -34.84 11.22 -18.43
CA GLY A 559 -35.41 12.56 -18.41
C GLY A 559 -36.06 12.96 -17.08
N GLU A 560 -35.88 12.17 -16.02
CA GLU A 560 -36.42 12.42 -14.69
C GLU A 560 -35.47 13.34 -13.89
N HIS A 561 -35.34 14.60 -14.33
CA HIS A 561 -34.33 15.53 -13.83
C HIS A 561 -34.45 15.84 -12.32
N ALA A 562 -35.67 16.00 -11.80
CA ALA A 562 -35.88 16.27 -10.37
C ALA A 562 -35.41 15.11 -9.47
N ALA A 563 -35.72 13.87 -9.84
CA ALA A 563 -35.26 12.68 -9.13
C ALA A 563 -33.73 12.53 -9.24
N SER A 564 -33.16 12.86 -10.39
CA SER A 564 -31.71 12.89 -10.56
C SER A 564 -31.05 13.86 -9.58
N ILE A 565 -31.54 15.09 -9.47
CA ILE A 565 -31.02 16.13 -8.56
C ILE A 565 -31.09 15.68 -7.09
N ASP A 566 -32.24 15.14 -6.64
CA ASP A 566 -32.39 14.60 -5.27
C ASP A 566 -31.33 13.52 -4.96
N HIS A 567 -31.08 12.62 -5.92
CA HIS A 567 -30.05 11.61 -5.75
C HIS A 567 -28.62 12.18 -5.76
N VAL A 568 -28.32 13.20 -6.56
CA VAL A 568 -27.01 13.87 -6.49
C VAL A 568 -26.83 14.55 -5.12
N GLU A 569 -27.86 15.22 -4.61
CA GLU A 569 -27.83 15.85 -3.29
C GLU A 569 -27.57 14.82 -2.17
N ARG A 570 -28.28 13.68 -2.20
CA ARG A 570 -28.04 12.57 -1.26
C ARG A 570 -26.62 12.04 -1.38
N ALA A 571 -26.10 11.85 -2.59
CA ALA A 571 -24.72 11.40 -2.79
C ALA A 571 -23.71 12.38 -2.17
N ILE A 572 -23.90 13.68 -2.38
CA ILE A 572 -23.07 14.75 -1.80
C ILE A 572 -23.14 14.73 -0.27
N SER A 573 -24.31 14.48 0.31
CA SER A 573 -24.50 14.42 1.76
C SER A 573 -23.68 13.30 2.44
N TYR A 574 -23.43 12.20 1.72
CA TYR A 574 -22.57 11.12 2.21
C TYR A 574 -21.09 11.43 2.04
N TYR A 575 -20.67 11.79 0.83
CA TYR A 575 -19.28 12.12 0.55
C TYR A 575 -19.16 13.07 -0.65
N PRO A 576 -18.85 14.35 -0.41
CA PRO A 576 -18.78 15.35 -1.47
C PRO A 576 -17.52 15.14 -2.34
N THR A 577 -17.68 15.21 -3.67
CA THR A 577 -16.59 15.12 -4.65
C THR A 577 -16.76 16.16 -5.74
N SER A 578 -15.66 16.57 -6.39
CA SER A 578 -15.71 17.51 -7.52
C SER A 578 -16.62 16.99 -8.64
N GLU A 579 -16.63 15.68 -8.87
CA GLU A 579 -17.52 15.05 -9.85
C GLU A 579 -19.00 15.21 -9.50
N LEU A 580 -19.38 15.02 -8.23
CA LEU A 580 -20.77 15.21 -7.80
C LEU A 580 -21.19 16.68 -7.85
N ASN A 581 -20.27 17.60 -7.51
CA ASN A 581 -20.53 19.03 -7.67
C ASN A 581 -20.78 19.37 -9.16
N MET A 582 -19.94 18.84 -10.06
CA MET A 582 -20.14 19.01 -11.50
C MET A 582 -21.48 18.42 -11.96
N MET A 583 -21.85 17.22 -11.49
CA MET A 583 -23.17 16.63 -11.78
C MET A 583 -24.32 17.51 -11.32
N MET A 584 -24.26 18.08 -10.11
CA MET A 584 -25.29 18.97 -9.58
C MET A 584 -25.40 20.26 -10.39
N VAL A 585 -24.26 20.92 -10.60
CA VAL A 585 -24.18 22.21 -11.29
C VAL A 585 -24.66 22.08 -12.74
N THR A 586 -24.22 21.05 -13.45
CA THR A 586 -24.66 20.80 -14.84
C THR A 586 -26.15 20.43 -14.93
N ALA A 587 -26.68 19.69 -13.94
CA ALA A 587 -28.11 19.37 -13.90
C ALA A 587 -28.98 20.63 -13.69
N LEU A 588 -28.58 21.51 -12.76
CA LEU A 588 -29.28 22.78 -12.52
C LEU A 588 -29.18 23.73 -13.71
N GLY A 589 -27.99 23.88 -14.29
CA GLY A 589 -27.76 24.72 -15.47
C GLY A 589 -28.56 24.23 -16.69
N GLY A 590 -28.64 22.92 -16.91
CA GLY A 590 -29.45 22.34 -18.00
C GLY A 590 -30.96 22.59 -17.87
N LEU A 591 -31.45 22.90 -16.67
CA LEU A 591 -32.84 23.31 -16.41
C LEU A 591 -33.04 24.83 -16.42
N GLY A 592 -31.96 25.62 -16.65
CA GLY A 592 -32.00 27.08 -16.58
C GLY A 592 -32.02 27.65 -15.15
N HIS A 593 -31.75 26.83 -14.13
CA HIS A 593 -31.72 27.26 -12.73
C HIS A 593 -30.33 27.80 -12.35
N PHE A 594 -29.87 28.87 -13.02
CA PHE A 594 -28.52 29.41 -12.85
C PHE A 594 -28.27 29.96 -11.44
N ASP A 595 -29.24 30.65 -10.84
CA ASP A 595 -29.15 31.17 -9.48
C ASP A 595 -28.93 30.04 -8.46
N ALA A 596 -29.68 28.94 -8.59
CA ALA A 596 -29.54 27.77 -7.72
C ALA A 596 -28.16 27.10 -7.90
N ALA A 597 -27.65 27.05 -9.13
CA ALA A 597 -26.31 26.53 -9.41
C ALA A 597 -25.22 27.39 -8.75
N GLN A 598 -25.34 28.72 -8.81
CA GLN A 598 -24.42 29.66 -8.17
C GLN A 598 -24.47 29.58 -6.63
N GLU A 599 -25.68 29.49 -6.07
CA GLU A 599 -25.89 29.30 -4.63
C GLU A 599 -25.23 28.00 -4.15
N PHE A 600 -25.48 26.90 -4.86
CA PHE A 600 -24.86 25.61 -4.57
C PHE A 600 -23.33 25.69 -4.57
N ILE A 601 -22.72 26.33 -5.58
CA ILE A 601 -21.26 26.52 -5.64
C ILE A 601 -20.77 27.33 -4.44
N GLY A 602 -21.47 28.42 -4.09
CA GLY A 602 -21.15 29.25 -2.93
C GLY A 602 -21.13 28.46 -1.61
N ASP A 603 -22.06 27.53 -1.45
CA ASP A 603 -22.12 26.65 -0.28
C ASP A 603 -21.09 25.52 -0.32
N ALA A 604 -20.84 24.93 -1.49
CA ALA A 604 -19.82 23.90 -1.67
C ALA A 604 -18.41 24.44 -1.36
N LEU A 605 -18.13 25.72 -1.67
CA LEU A 605 -16.87 26.38 -1.31
C LEU A 605 -16.65 26.45 0.20
N LYS A 606 -17.72 26.57 1.00
CA LYS A 606 -17.65 26.60 2.47
C LYS A 606 -17.42 25.22 3.08
N ARG A 607 -17.80 24.15 2.37
CA ARG A 607 -17.76 22.75 2.83
C ARG A 607 -16.54 21.96 2.33
N GLY A 608 -15.47 22.65 1.93
CA GLY A 608 -14.29 22.02 1.36
C GLY A 608 -13.55 21.04 2.30
N PRO A 609 -12.68 20.17 1.76
CA PRO A 609 -11.95 19.19 2.54
C PRO A 609 -10.96 19.85 3.51
N VAL A 610 -10.76 19.22 4.68
CA VAL A 610 -9.84 19.72 5.73
C VAL A 610 -8.37 19.69 5.28
N ASN A 611 -8.00 18.76 4.40
CA ASN A 611 -6.63 18.66 3.90
C ASN A 611 -6.31 19.90 3.04
N PRO A 612 -5.27 20.68 3.38
CA PRO A 612 -4.99 21.96 2.72
C PRO A 612 -4.68 21.81 1.22
N LEU A 613 -4.00 20.73 0.83
CA LEU A 613 -3.69 20.46 -0.59
C LEU A 613 -4.96 20.13 -1.37
N LYS A 614 -5.87 19.32 -0.78
CA LYS A 614 -7.16 19.01 -1.40
C LYS A 614 -8.09 20.21 -1.42
N ALA A 615 -8.00 21.10 -0.43
CA ALA A 615 -8.80 22.32 -0.34
C ALA A 615 -8.44 23.34 -1.43
N VAL A 616 -7.19 23.36 -1.90
CA VAL A 616 -6.79 24.18 -3.04
C VAL A 616 -7.47 23.68 -4.31
N LYS A 617 -7.32 22.38 -4.62
CA LYS A 617 -7.99 21.78 -5.79
C LYS A 617 -9.51 21.91 -5.73
N TRP A 618 -10.12 21.66 -4.58
CA TRP A 618 -11.56 21.79 -4.38
C TRP A 618 -12.10 23.18 -4.73
N ARG A 619 -11.40 24.23 -4.28
CA ARG A 619 -11.79 25.61 -4.58
C ARG A 619 -11.64 25.91 -6.07
N HIS A 620 -10.53 25.48 -6.64
CA HIS A 620 -10.24 25.64 -8.06
C HIS A 620 -11.30 24.96 -8.95
N ASP A 621 -11.62 23.69 -8.69
CA ASP A 621 -12.66 22.94 -9.42
C ASP A 621 -14.03 23.64 -9.36
N LEU A 622 -14.39 24.23 -8.21
CA LEU A 622 -15.64 24.95 -8.02
C LEU A 622 -15.67 26.33 -8.68
N GLU A 623 -14.53 27.04 -8.72
CA GLU A 623 -14.38 28.31 -9.43
C GLU A 623 -14.50 28.12 -10.95
N GLU A 624 -13.97 27.02 -11.50
CA GLU A 624 -14.19 26.64 -12.89
C GLU A 624 -15.67 26.38 -13.19
N LEU A 625 -16.35 25.63 -12.31
CA LEU A 625 -17.79 25.39 -12.47
C LEU A 625 -18.61 26.69 -12.41
N ARG A 626 -18.18 27.65 -11.58
CA ARG A 626 -18.80 28.99 -11.52
C ARG A 626 -18.64 29.72 -12.85
N ALA A 627 -17.44 29.75 -13.41
CA ALA A 627 -17.17 30.40 -14.69
C ALA A 627 -17.99 29.74 -15.82
N TYR A 628 -18.02 28.41 -15.86
CA TYR A 628 -18.82 27.64 -16.82
C TYR A 628 -20.31 28.00 -16.77
N ILE A 629 -20.90 28.11 -15.57
CA ILE A 629 -22.31 28.49 -15.43
C ILE A 629 -22.57 29.93 -15.86
N GLN A 630 -21.67 30.87 -15.57
CA GLN A 630 -21.81 32.27 -15.99
C GLN A 630 -21.75 32.40 -17.52
N GLU A 631 -20.84 31.66 -18.17
CA GLU A 631 -20.77 31.61 -19.63
C GLU A 631 -22.03 30.99 -20.25
N LEU A 632 -22.54 29.91 -19.65
CA LEU A 632 -23.75 29.24 -20.10
C LEU A 632 -24.98 30.16 -19.99
N GLU A 633 -25.14 30.85 -18.85
CA GLU A 633 -26.20 31.84 -18.64
C GLU A 633 -26.12 32.98 -19.66
N ALA A 634 -24.92 33.54 -19.88
CA ALA A 634 -24.69 34.60 -20.85
C ALA A 634 -24.91 34.16 -22.31
N SER A 635 -24.82 32.86 -22.62
CA SER A 635 -25.08 32.33 -23.96
C SER A 635 -26.57 32.15 -24.28
N ILE A 636 -27.41 32.11 -23.24
CA ILE A 636 -28.86 31.89 -23.33
C ILE A 636 -29.63 33.22 -23.26
N GLN A 637 -29.04 34.25 -22.64
CA GLN A 637 -29.49 35.65 -22.67
C GLN A 637 -29.15 36.31 -24.01
#